data_AF-A0A929KV78-F1
#
_entry.id   AF-A0A929KV78-F1
#
_cell.length_a   1.000
_cell.length_b   1.000
_cell.length_c   1.000
_cell.angle_alpha   90.00
_cell.angle_beta   90.00
_cell.angle_gamma   90.00
#
_symmetry.space_group_name_H-M   'P 1'
#
loop_
_entity.id
_entity.type
_entity.pdbx_description
1 polymer ?
#
loop_
_entity_poly.entity_id
_entity_poly.type
_entity_poly.pdbx_seq_one_letter_code
_entity_poly.pdbx_strand_id
1 'polypeptide(L)'
;MTKLLTSLFLIAAAVPCLAQELNVPKGKEFSYTTQIDGTGTQKYNTAKTYNFRSLGKDADGNSVFECTLIRIVDKQDHDRDGKPSINSDNAASSKFNSTSIIDALAILNKPFKVTVDKEGKVLKVDGADEAAKAAGVKWDLDADTKNRLISHTQFISSQIQQMFFWVPGGITDKTATEWKAKNGRIYKVSPVDVVPNNLNLNTEVKKPLDAPNNDQSLVRITTKANDMTNELAEYIIDTKTGLVQTSTKKRDMTLHMSSQEMRHIDKTEQKIGAPAKPVQQDTTVTDMMVQMGSFSDAMQVNRKYDLDKMQRYFKANDAKFNGNPYYHSAKLGAIQQLPKSDANSALYDSLLLATPSKYLYIKEGLHTQLINKFYKLSETDPEKAYEVAQQFYDTDRFREWVQTTTAQTFLSPSKAYPKEWDIALKLVTKMYNAKEPILKKEFTPLYLWATARKDTSNTALLMANAKQLAAADKQTFRLGMGGRYGLLLYGMLEKAGKPIEAKTMLDATITKLHNAATDSTNVLMVDDKYTLAHAYYLKYLAEKKRGNLNAPNYLSLAAQNSPSGPNDKTYARGYDSHFLKSKPSYREDHIQYLLSIGDERKAAKSIAAHISAEPESLPQMKKLYQGKYPDKDFKMVFMKDVVGSWPNAPDFNLLDLENRSHSLTEYLNKWTVIDFWGTWCGPCVAELPDVNGFYQELATDDNASFVSIACKDFTQTVIPFMKKNDYSFPVLMSDGKIQQKFLVRAYPHKVLVSPSGKFIPIEYGKDWRKILKTFSSI
;
A
#
# COMPACT_ATOMS: atom_id res chain seq x y z
N MET A 1 44.41 25.94 -70.52
CA MET A 1 43.10 26.21 -69.87
C MET A 1 42.32 24.89 -69.84
N THR A 2 42.37 24.14 -68.73
CA THR A 2 41.30 23.98 -67.69
C THR A 2 40.14 23.09 -68.14
N LYS A 3 39.67 22.01 -67.48
CA LYS A 3 39.72 21.43 -66.11
C LYS A 3 39.44 19.91 -66.25
N LEU A 4 40.19 19.01 -65.61
CA LEU A 4 39.89 18.33 -64.33
C LEU A 4 38.41 18.01 -64.03
N LEU A 5 38.07 16.72 -63.99
CA LEU A 5 37.13 16.15 -63.03
C LEU A 5 37.62 14.76 -62.60
N THR A 6 38.25 14.77 -61.44
CA THR A 6 38.66 13.66 -60.58
C THR A 6 37.47 12.76 -60.23
N SER A 7 37.45 11.55 -60.77
CA SER A 7 36.67 10.45 -60.23
C SER A 7 37.44 9.90 -59.02
N LEU A 8 37.13 10.39 -57.82
CA LEU A 8 37.59 9.79 -56.58
C LEU A 8 37.05 8.36 -56.51
N PHE A 9 37.94 7.38 -56.64
CA PHE A 9 37.72 6.03 -56.11
C PHE A 9 37.55 6.16 -54.58
N LEU A 10 36.31 6.25 -54.09
CA LEU A 10 36.02 5.78 -52.74
C LEU A 10 35.94 4.25 -52.83
N ILE A 11 37.12 3.62 -52.72
CA ILE A 11 37.20 2.26 -52.20
C ILE A 11 36.62 2.36 -50.79
N ALA A 12 35.36 1.96 -50.62
CA ALA A 12 34.86 1.55 -49.31
C ALA A 12 35.69 0.34 -48.91
N ALA A 13 36.86 0.60 -48.33
CA ALA A 13 37.66 -0.44 -47.70
C ALA A 13 36.74 -1.07 -46.66
N ALA A 14 36.28 -2.30 -46.95
CA ALA A 14 35.67 -3.14 -45.95
C ALA A 14 36.67 -3.15 -44.79
N VAL A 15 36.32 -2.54 -43.67
CA VAL A 15 37.14 -2.60 -42.46
C VAL A 15 36.93 -4.03 -41.94
N PRO A 16 37.87 -4.97 -42.14
CA PRO A 16 37.73 -6.28 -41.52
C PRO A 16 37.67 -6.05 -40.01
N CYS A 17 36.78 -6.77 -39.32
CA CYS A 17 36.62 -6.67 -37.88
C CYS A 17 37.87 -7.21 -37.16
N LEU A 18 38.90 -6.37 -37.04
CA LEU A 18 39.95 -6.46 -36.01
C LEU A 18 39.45 -5.94 -34.66
N ALA A 19 38.18 -5.52 -34.56
CA ALA A 19 37.57 -4.89 -33.39
C ALA A 19 37.23 -5.86 -32.24
N GLN A 20 37.63 -7.13 -32.32
CA GLN A 20 37.16 -8.16 -31.38
C GLN A 20 38.16 -8.50 -30.28
N GLU A 21 39.46 -8.23 -30.44
CA GLU A 21 40.44 -8.59 -29.42
C GLU A 21 40.61 -7.49 -28.38
N LEU A 22 40.28 -7.82 -27.12
CA LEU A 22 40.57 -6.97 -25.98
C LEU A 22 42.10 -6.88 -25.79
N ASN A 23 42.65 -5.70 -26.06
CA ASN A 23 44.09 -5.45 -26.03
C ASN A 23 44.41 -4.13 -25.30
N VAL A 24 44.25 -4.16 -23.99
CA VAL A 24 44.46 -2.97 -23.15
C VAL A 24 45.91 -2.94 -22.63
N PRO A 25 46.69 -1.88 -22.94
CA PRO A 25 48.07 -1.78 -22.48
C PRO A 25 48.19 -1.88 -20.95
N LYS A 26 49.22 -2.60 -20.48
CA LYS A 26 49.53 -2.68 -19.05
C LYS A 26 49.75 -1.28 -18.48
N GLY A 27 49.17 -1.03 -17.31
CA GLY A 27 49.21 0.26 -16.63
C GLY A 27 48.18 1.28 -17.10
N LYS A 28 47.39 1.00 -18.16
CA LYS A 28 46.27 1.87 -18.54
C LYS A 28 45.19 1.84 -17.47
N GLU A 29 44.76 3.03 -17.05
CA GLU A 29 43.68 3.21 -16.08
C GLU A 29 42.48 3.90 -16.73
N PHE A 30 41.28 3.52 -16.31
CA PHE A 30 40.02 4.08 -16.79
C PHE A 30 38.89 3.81 -15.79
N SER A 31 37.76 4.50 -15.96
CA SER A 31 36.54 4.24 -15.17
C SER A 31 35.36 3.92 -16.07
N TYR A 32 34.49 3.02 -15.63
CA TYR A 32 33.16 2.84 -16.19
C TYR A 32 32.10 3.38 -15.24
N THR A 33 31.25 4.28 -15.73
CA THR A 33 30.01 4.65 -15.04
C THR A 33 28.84 4.02 -15.77
N THR A 34 28.03 3.26 -15.05
CA THR A 34 26.76 2.70 -15.53
C THR A 34 25.60 3.39 -14.84
N GLN A 35 24.55 3.72 -15.61
CA GLN A 35 23.29 4.24 -15.13
C GLN A 35 22.16 3.38 -15.66
N ILE A 36 21.24 2.96 -14.79
CA ILE A 36 20.07 2.16 -15.12
C ILE A 36 18.84 2.94 -14.69
N ASP A 37 17.98 3.24 -15.67
CA ASP A 37 16.68 3.85 -15.49
C ASP A 37 15.59 2.80 -15.77
N GLY A 38 15.00 2.26 -14.71
CA GLY A 38 13.87 1.34 -14.76
C GLY A 38 12.56 2.12 -14.82
N THR A 39 11.79 1.92 -15.88
CA THR A 39 10.48 2.53 -16.11
C THR A 39 9.45 1.42 -16.30
N GLY A 40 8.35 1.40 -15.55
CA GLY A 40 7.42 0.26 -15.57
C GLY A 40 6.57 0.15 -14.33
N THR A 41 6.21 -1.08 -13.94
CA THR A 41 5.46 -1.36 -12.70
C THR A 41 6.24 -0.97 -11.45
N GLN A 42 7.58 -1.03 -11.51
CA GLN A 42 8.48 -0.48 -10.49
C GLN A 42 9.46 0.49 -11.16
N LYS A 43 9.58 1.68 -10.59
CA LYS A 43 10.59 2.66 -11.02
C LYS A 43 11.84 2.57 -10.18
N TYR A 44 13.00 2.66 -10.80
CA TYR A 44 14.26 2.75 -10.07
C TYR A 44 15.31 3.47 -10.91
N ASN A 45 16.27 4.08 -10.23
CA ASN A 45 17.42 4.75 -10.82
C ASN A 45 18.67 4.33 -10.05
N THR A 46 19.55 3.58 -10.71
CA THR A 46 20.78 3.08 -10.11
C THR A 46 21.98 3.55 -10.92
N ALA A 47 23.00 4.08 -10.25
CA ALA A 47 24.27 4.47 -10.85
C ALA A 47 25.44 3.83 -10.10
N LYS A 48 26.40 3.24 -10.84
CA LYS A 48 27.63 2.66 -10.27
C LYS A 48 28.84 3.13 -11.05
N THR A 49 29.96 3.37 -10.35
CA THR A 49 31.24 3.71 -10.99
C THR A 49 32.33 2.75 -10.54
N TYR A 50 33.02 2.14 -11.50
CA TYR A 50 34.13 1.22 -11.29
C TYR A 50 35.40 1.77 -11.90
N ASN A 51 36.49 1.76 -11.16
CA ASN A 51 37.82 2.00 -11.69
C ASN A 51 38.45 0.69 -12.15
N PHE A 52 39.24 0.75 -13.20
CA PHE A 52 40.03 -0.34 -13.74
C PHE A 52 41.47 0.09 -13.96
N ARG A 53 42.40 -0.80 -13.66
CA ARG A 53 43.82 -0.69 -14.00
C ARG A 53 44.27 -1.99 -14.66
N SER A 54 44.73 -1.91 -15.91
CA SER A 54 45.24 -3.08 -16.63
C SER A 54 46.54 -3.59 -16.01
N LEU A 55 46.56 -4.85 -15.59
CA LEU A 55 47.75 -5.54 -15.07
C LEU A 55 48.56 -6.22 -16.18
N GLY A 56 48.06 -6.20 -17.42
CA GLY A 56 48.62 -6.90 -18.58
C GLY A 56 47.84 -8.17 -18.91
N LYS A 57 48.48 -9.07 -19.69
CA LYS A 57 47.92 -10.37 -20.05
C LYS A 57 48.46 -11.48 -19.14
N ASP A 58 47.64 -12.49 -18.86
CA ASP A 58 48.08 -13.73 -18.20
C ASP A 58 48.78 -14.69 -19.18
N ALA A 59 49.16 -15.88 -18.69
CA ALA A 59 49.88 -16.88 -19.49
C ALA A 59 49.04 -17.43 -20.67
N ASP A 60 47.71 -17.38 -20.57
CA ASP A 60 46.77 -17.82 -21.61
C ASP A 60 46.41 -16.67 -22.58
N GLY A 61 46.98 -15.47 -22.36
CA GLY A 61 46.74 -14.30 -23.18
C GLY A 61 45.47 -13.51 -22.82
N ASN A 62 44.81 -13.81 -21.70
CA ASN A 62 43.63 -13.10 -21.21
C ASN A 62 44.04 -11.78 -20.55
N SER A 63 43.23 -10.74 -20.70
CA SER A 63 43.47 -9.45 -20.05
C SER A 63 43.10 -9.51 -18.57
N VAL A 64 44.00 -9.08 -17.70
CA VAL A 64 43.77 -9.03 -16.24
C VAL A 64 43.69 -7.57 -15.80
N PHE A 65 42.64 -7.23 -15.06
CA PHE A 65 42.42 -5.89 -14.51
C PHE A 65 42.34 -5.94 -13.00
N GLU A 66 42.94 -4.97 -12.33
CA GLU A 66 42.51 -4.59 -10.98
C GLU A 66 41.29 -3.68 -11.12
N CYS A 67 40.22 -4.00 -10.41
CA CYS A 67 38.94 -3.31 -10.44
C CYS A 67 38.55 -2.85 -9.03
N THR A 68 37.88 -1.71 -8.92
CA THR A 68 37.34 -1.22 -7.64
C THR A 68 36.02 -0.50 -7.88
N LEU A 69 34.96 -0.91 -7.18
CA LEU A 69 33.71 -0.13 -7.11
C LEU A 69 33.98 1.09 -6.22
N ILE A 70 33.86 2.30 -6.75
CA ILE A 70 34.20 3.54 -6.02
C ILE A 70 32.97 4.41 -5.70
N ARG A 71 31.84 4.12 -6.34
CA ARG A 71 30.60 4.89 -6.17
C ARG A 71 29.37 4.05 -6.48
N ILE A 72 28.34 4.19 -5.64
CA ILE A 72 27.00 3.63 -5.87
C ILE A 72 25.92 4.60 -5.39
N VAL A 73 24.92 4.83 -6.24
CA VAL A 73 23.65 5.46 -5.88
C VAL A 73 22.53 4.57 -6.37
N ASP A 74 21.57 4.24 -5.51
CA ASP A 74 20.41 3.42 -5.84
C ASP A 74 19.14 4.06 -5.26
N LYS A 75 18.16 4.30 -6.12
CA LYS A 75 16.86 4.91 -5.79
C LYS A 75 15.75 3.98 -6.28
N GLN A 76 14.83 3.61 -5.39
CA GLN A 76 13.73 2.67 -5.69
C GLN A 76 12.37 3.37 -5.54
N ASP A 77 11.34 2.93 -6.27
CA ASP A 77 9.98 3.56 -6.26
C ASP A 77 9.31 3.52 -4.88
N HIS A 78 9.66 2.52 -4.07
CA HIS A 78 9.15 2.39 -2.70
C HIS A 78 9.80 3.36 -1.72
N ASP A 79 10.76 4.18 -2.18
CA ASP A 79 11.37 5.25 -1.40
C ASP A 79 10.43 6.46 -1.28
N ARG A 80 9.33 6.28 -0.52
CA ARG A 80 8.24 7.24 -0.37
C ARG A 80 8.65 8.64 0.12
N ASP A 81 9.84 8.81 0.68
CA ASP A 81 10.40 10.07 1.20
C ASP A 81 11.43 10.75 0.26
N GLY A 82 11.61 10.19 -0.96
CA GLY A 82 12.58 10.65 -1.95
C GLY A 82 14.06 10.36 -1.63
N LYS A 83 14.37 9.73 -0.48
CA LYS A 83 15.75 9.36 -0.12
C LYS A 83 16.17 8.06 -0.81
N PRO A 84 17.39 8.01 -1.39
CA PRO A 84 17.91 6.80 -2.02
C PRO A 84 18.03 5.64 -1.03
N SER A 85 17.82 4.43 -1.54
CA SER A 85 18.13 3.18 -0.83
C SER A 85 19.60 3.13 -0.42
N ILE A 86 20.52 3.55 -1.30
CA ILE A 86 21.92 3.81 -0.99
C ILE A 86 22.45 5.03 -1.76
N ASN A 87 23.27 5.84 -1.10
CA ASN A 87 24.03 6.92 -1.72
C ASN A 87 25.44 6.97 -1.10
N SER A 88 26.43 6.47 -1.84
CA SER A 88 27.83 6.52 -1.40
C SER A 88 28.38 7.94 -1.31
N ASP A 89 27.81 8.88 -2.07
CA ASP A 89 28.23 10.30 -2.05
C ASP A 89 27.77 10.98 -0.74
N ASN A 90 26.69 10.48 -0.13
CA ASN A 90 26.20 10.94 1.18
C ASN A 90 25.46 9.81 1.92
N ALA A 91 26.19 9.06 2.74
CA ALA A 91 25.64 7.92 3.49
C ALA A 91 24.43 8.29 4.35
N ALA A 92 24.42 9.49 4.96
CA ALA A 92 23.33 9.96 5.82
C ALA A 92 22.00 10.17 5.07
N SER A 93 22.05 10.23 3.73
CA SER A 93 20.85 10.30 2.88
C SER A 93 20.28 8.92 2.51
N SER A 94 20.88 7.82 2.98
CA SER A 94 20.47 6.44 2.66
C SER A 94 19.49 5.85 3.69
N LYS A 95 18.74 4.80 3.32
CA LYS A 95 17.76 4.12 4.22
C LYS A 95 18.13 2.72 4.70
N PHE A 96 19.04 2.02 4.00
CA PHE A 96 19.53 0.67 4.33
C PHE A 96 18.45 -0.29 4.85
N ASN A 97 17.50 -0.64 4.00
CA ASN A 97 16.38 -1.55 4.33
C ASN A 97 16.35 -2.81 3.45
N SER A 98 17.36 -2.99 2.59
CA SER A 98 17.46 -4.13 1.69
C SER A 98 18.85 -4.75 1.78
N THR A 99 18.86 -6.07 1.70
CA THR A 99 20.09 -6.85 1.66
C THR A 99 20.83 -6.73 0.33
N SER A 100 20.16 -6.33 -0.75
CA SER A 100 20.81 -6.04 -2.05
C SER A 100 21.83 -4.90 -1.95
N ILE A 101 21.69 -4.03 -0.94
CA ILE A 101 22.58 -2.90 -0.69
C ILE A 101 23.90 -3.39 -0.05
N ILE A 102 23.85 -4.45 0.75
CA ILE A 102 25.00 -5.01 1.48
C ILE A 102 26.06 -5.49 0.50
N ASP A 103 25.66 -6.10 -0.61
CA ASP A 103 26.56 -6.63 -1.64
C ASP A 103 27.48 -5.56 -2.20
N ALA A 104 26.91 -4.40 -2.57
CA ALA A 104 27.66 -3.30 -3.13
C ALA A 104 28.54 -2.61 -2.07
N LEU A 105 28.04 -2.46 -0.84
CA LEU A 105 28.81 -1.89 0.26
C LEU A 105 30.01 -2.76 0.64
N ALA A 106 29.86 -4.09 0.59
CA ALA A 106 30.91 -5.02 0.99
C ALA A 106 32.17 -4.90 0.12
N ILE A 107 31.98 -4.59 -1.17
CA ILE A 107 33.06 -4.41 -2.15
C ILE A 107 33.40 -2.94 -2.42
N LEU A 108 32.67 -1.99 -1.83
CA LEU A 108 32.89 -0.56 -2.05
C LEU A 108 34.29 -0.16 -1.55
N ASN A 109 35.07 0.47 -2.42
CA ASN A 109 36.46 0.83 -2.21
C ASN A 109 37.38 -0.36 -1.87
N LYS A 110 37.00 -1.58 -2.25
CA LYS A 110 37.83 -2.79 -2.13
C LYS A 110 38.32 -3.22 -3.51
N PRO A 111 39.65 -3.34 -3.71
CA PRO A 111 40.18 -3.84 -4.98
C PRO A 111 39.93 -5.34 -5.13
N PHE A 112 39.57 -5.76 -6.33
CA PHE A 112 39.45 -7.15 -6.76
C PHE A 112 40.00 -7.29 -8.18
N LYS A 113 40.33 -8.50 -8.62
CA LYS A 113 40.87 -8.78 -9.95
C LYS A 113 39.78 -9.32 -10.87
N VAL A 114 39.81 -8.91 -12.13
CA VAL A 114 38.91 -9.39 -13.19
C VAL A 114 39.76 -9.92 -14.33
N THR A 115 39.52 -11.17 -14.73
CA THR A 115 40.14 -11.79 -15.91
C THR A 115 39.12 -11.86 -17.03
N VAL A 116 39.48 -11.32 -18.20
CA VAL A 116 38.63 -11.23 -19.38
C VAL A 116 39.35 -11.86 -20.56
N ASP A 117 38.69 -12.78 -21.26
CA ASP A 117 39.27 -13.40 -22.45
C ASP A 117 39.44 -12.39 -23.60
N LYS A 118 40.12 -12.82 -24.65
CA LYS A 118 40.37 -11.97 -25.82
C LYS A 118 39.08 -11.52 -26.50
N GLU A 119 37.98 -12.27 -26.40
CA GLU A 119 36.66 -11.91 -26.95
C GLU A 119 35.78 -11.07 -26.02
N GLY A 120 36.30 -10.61 -24.87
CA GLY A 120 35.57 -9.74 -23.95
C GLY A 120 34.66 -10.48 -22.96
N LYS A 121 34.76 -11.80 -22.85
CA LYS A 121 34.02 -12.59 -21.84
C LYS A 121 34.77 -12.55 -20.52
N VAL A 122 34.08 -12.17 -19.45
CA VAL A 122 34.59 -12.26 -18.08
C VAL A 122 34.68 -13.73 -17.69
N LEU A 123 35.90 -14.20 -17.44
CA LEU A 123 36.18 -15.57 -17.02
C LEU A 123 36.14 -15.72 -15.51
N LYS A 124 36.68 -14.74 -14.79
CA LYS A 124 36.91 -14.82 -13.34
C LYS A 124 36.88 -13.45 -12.68
N VAL A 125 36.39 -13.42 -11.44
CA VAL A 125 36.45 -12.27 -10.52
C VAL A 125 37.01 -12.76 -9.19
N ASP A 126 38.25 -12.37 -8.85
CA ASP A 126 38.99 -12.81 -7.66
C ASP A 126 39.11 -11.68 -6.64
N GLY A 127 38.93 -11.92 -5.34
CA GLY A 127 39.04 -10.88 -4.30
C GLY A 127 37.70 -10.36 -3.79
N ALA A 128 36.63 -10.56 -4.57
CA ALA A 128 35.29 -10.06 -4.22
C ALA A 128 34.65 -10.89 -3.08
N ASP A 129 34.90 -12.19 -3.02
CA ASP A 129 34.40 -13.05 -1.95
C ASP A 129 35.16 -12.85 -0.64
N GLU A 130 36.45 -12.55 -0.66
CA GLU A 130 37.20 -12.16 0.54
C GLU A 130 36.69 -10.83 1.11
N ALA A 131 36.39 -9.85 0.25
CA ALA A 131 35.77 -8.59 0.67
C ALA A 131 34.38 -8.82 1.29
N ALA A 132 33.56 -9.67 0.67
CA ALA A 132 32.27 -10.11 1.20
C ALA A 132 32.39 -10.81 2.57
N LYS A 133 33.33 -11.74 2.72
CA LYS A 133 33.62 -12.44 3.99
C LYS A 133 34.04 -11.46 5.09
N ALA A 134 34.95 -10.54 4.78
CA ALA A 134 35.42 -9.54 5.73
C ALA A 134 34.29 -8.60 6.18
N ALA A 135 33.43 -8.17 5.25
CA ALA A 135 32.25 -7.37 5.55
C ALA A 135 31.24 -8.14 6.44
N GLY A 136 31.03 -9.43 6.14
CA GLY A 136 30.18 -10.31 6.95
C GLY A 136 30.64 -10.44 8.40
N VAL A 137 31.94 -10.45 8.66
CA VAL A 137 32.51 -10.42 10.02
C VAL A 137 32.37 -9.04 10.64
N LYS A 138 32.74 -7.97 9.92
CA LYS A 138 32.69 -6.58 10.40
C LYS A 138 31.29 -6.16 10.88
N TRP A 139 30.25 -6.57 10.14
CA TRP A 139 28.86 -6.23 10.43
C TRP A 139 28.13 -7.28 11.26
N ASP A 140 28.85 -8.32 11.71
CA ASP A 140 28.29 -9.46 12.46
C ASP A 140 27.03 -10.02 11.78
N LEU A 141 27.08 -10.27 10.47
CA LEU A 141 25.91 -10.72 9.70
C LEU A 141 25.46 -12.13 10.11
N ASP A 142 24.17 -12.42 10.01
CA ASP A 142 23.66 -13.77 10.25
C ASP A 142 24.20 -14.79 9.22
N ALA A 143 24.15 -16.08 9.55
CA ALA A 143 24.73 -17.14 8.73
C ALA A 143 24.16 -17.19 7.30
N ASP A 144 22.85 -17.06 7.13
CA ASP A 144 22.24 -17.07 5.80
C ASP A 144 22.64 -15.83 5.00
N THR A 145 22.68 -14.67 5.66
CA THR A 145 23.07 -13.41 5.02
C THR A 145 24.53 -13.48 4.59
N LYS A 146 25.44 -14.02 5.41
CA LYS A 146 26.85 -14.29 5.03
C LYS A 146 26.92 -15.21 3.81
N ASN A 147 26.20 -16.33 3.84
CA ASN A 147 26.20 -17.30 2.74
C ASN A 147 25.68 -16.68 1.44
N ARG A 148 24.59 -15.92 1.51
CA ARG A 148 24.03 -15.25 0.34
C ARG A 148 24.98 -14.17 -0.19
N LEU A 149 25.55 -13.33 0.67
CA LEU A 149 26.51 -12.30 0.29
C LEU A 149 27.70 -12.89 -0.47
N ILE A 150 28.19 -14.07 -0.04
CA ILE A 150 29.24 -14.81 -0.74
C ILE A 150 28.72 -15.37 -2.07
N SER A 151 27.55 -16.01 -2.10
CA SER A 151 26.97 -16.54 -3.34
C SER A 151 26.70 -15.45 -4.40
N HIS A 152 26.39 -14.23 -3.94
CA HIS A 152 26.09 -13.09 -4.79
C HIS A 152 27.31 -12.55 -5.55
N THR A 153 28.52 -12.98 -5.21
CA THR A 153 29.73 -12.65 -5.97
C THR A 153 29.64 -13.09 -7.44
N GLN A 154 28.86 -14.13 -7.75
CA GLN A 154 28.58 -14.54 -9.13
C GLN A 154 27.79 -13.47 -9.91
N PHE A 155 26.94 -12.69 -9.24
CA PHE A 155 26.23 -11.56 -9.86
C PHE A 155 27.17 -10.40 -10.17
N ILE A 156 28.25 -10.18 -9.40
CA ILE A 156 29.27 -9.16 -9.72
C ILE A 156 29.87 -9.46 -11.09
N SER A 157 30.17 -10.73 -11.38
CA SER A 157 30.68 -11.15 -12.69
C SER A 157 29.72 -10.75 -13.82
N SER A 158 28.39 -10.91 -13.62
CA SER A 158 27.38 -10.50 -14.61
C SER A 158 27.27 -8.98 -14.79
N GLN A 159 27.55 -8.20 -13.75
CA GLN A 159 27.55 -6.74 -13.79
C GLN A 159 28.80 -6.23 -14.53
N ILE A 160 29.97 -6.79 -14.21
CA ILE A 160 31.23 -6.46 -14.88
C ILE A 160 31.20 -6.92 -16.34
N GLN A 161 30.59 -8.06 -16.67
CA GLN A 161 30.44 -8.53 -18.05
C GLN A 161 29.75 -7.50 -18.94
N GLN A 162 28.82 -6.71 -18.42
CA GLN A 162 28.14 -5.68 -19.23
C GLN A 162 29.07 -4.53 -19.64
N MET A 163 30.20 -4.37 -18.95
CA MET A 163 31.20 -3.33 -19.26
C MET A 163 32.11 -3.68 -20.43
N PHE A 164 32.19 -4.97 -20.76
CA PHE A 164 32.96 -5.50 -21.87
C PHE A 164 32.01 -6.04 -22.94
N PHE A 165 32.31 -5.75 -24.21
CA PHE A 165 31.49 -6.25 -25.30
C PHE A 165 31.85 -7.70 -25.59
N TRP A 166 30.91 -8.62 -25.34
CA TRP A 166 31.06 -10.05 -25.63
C TRP A 166 30.06 -10.51 -26.69
N VAL A 167 30.58 -11.17 -27.72
CA VAL A 167 29.75 -11.79 -28.77
C VAL A 167 29.75 -13.32 -28.59
N PRO A 168 28.59 -13.95 -28.35
CA PRO A 168 28.48 -15.40 -28.27
C PRO A 168 28.94 -16.06 -29.59
N GLY A 169 29.69 -17.16 -29.49
CA GLY A 169 30.32 -17.80 -30.65
C GLY A 169 29.36 -18.28 -31.75
N GLY A 170 29.90 -18.48 -32.96
CA GLY A 170 29.18 -19.00 -34.13
C GLY A 170 29.05 -18.03 -35.31
N ILE A 171 29.79 -16.92 -35.33
CA ILE A 171 29.89 -16.03 -36.49
C ILE A 171 30.90 -16.63 -37.48
N THR A 172 30.44 -16.94 -38.69
CA THR A 172 31.23 -17.61 -39.73
C THR A 172 31.98 -16.64 -40.64
N ASP A 173 31.53 -15.39 -40.74
CA ASP A 173 32.18 -14.32 -41.51
C ASP A 173 32.38 -13.07 -40.65
N LYS A 174 33.63 -12.85 -40.23
CA LYS A 174 34.03 -11.68 -39.42
C LYS A 174 34.26 -10.41 -40.27
N THR A 175 34.12 -10.49 -41.59
CA THR A 175 34.28 -9.34 -42.50
C THR A 175 32.95 -8.71 -42.89
N ALA A 176 31.83 -9.39 -42.64
CA ALA A 176 30.49 -8.88 -42.87
C ALA A 176 30.16 -7.70 -41.94
N THR A 177 29.36 -6.75 -42.44
CA THR A 177 28.80 -5.62 -41.66
C THR A 177 27.55 -6.03 -40.87
N GLU A 178 27.11 -7.28 -40.99
CA GLU A 178 26.01 -7.88 -40.23
C GLU A 178 26.34 -9.33 -39.83
N TRP A 179 26.12 -9.68 -38.57
CA TRP A 179 26.37 -11.01 -38.02
C TRP A 179 25.12 -11.57 -37.35
N LYS A 180 24.85 -12.87 -37.56
CA LYS A 180 23.80 -13.60 -36.85
C LYS A 180 24.44 -14.62 -35.91
N ALA A 181 24.24 -14.44 -34.61
CA ALA A 181 24.73 -15.40 -33.61
C ALA A 181 23.81 -16.62 -33.50
N LYS A 182 24.34 -17.73 -32.97
CA LYS A 182 23.57 -18.99 -32.77
C LYS A 182 22.31 -18.83 -31.92
N ASN A 183 22.28 -17.84 -31.02
CA ASN A 183 21.12 -17.51 -30.21
C ASN A 183 20.05 -16.67 -30.94
N GLY A 184 20.22 -16.45 -32.26
CA GLY A 184 19.30 -15.71 -33.10
C GLY A 184 19.45 -14.18 -33.05
N ARG A 185 20.40 -13.64 -32.28
CA ARG A 185 20.67 -12.20 -32.22
C ARG A 185 21.37 -11.72 -33.49
N ILE A 186 20.97 -10.54 -33.96
CA ILE A 186 21.56 -9.87 -35.11
C ILE A 186 22.41 -8.70 -34.63
N TYR A 187 23.63 -8.61 -35.13
CA TYR A 187 24.62 -7.58 -34.84
C TYR A 187 24.91 -6.84 -36.13
N LYS A 188 24.83 -5.51 -36.14
CA LYS A 188 25.17 -4.67 -37.29
C LYS A 188 26.32 -3.76 -36.93
N VAL A 189 27.37 -3.79 -37.75
CA VAL A 189 28.61 -3.03 -37.56
C VAL A 189 28.72 -1.94 -38.61
N SER A 190 28.99 -0.72 -38.15
CA SER A 190 29.24 0.42 -39.03
C SER A 190 30.41 1.27 -38.49
N PRO A 191 31.23 1.86 -39.38
CA PRO A 191 32.23 2.83 -38.97
C PRO A 191 31.54 4.04 -38.32
N VAL A 192 32.24 4.69 -37.38
CA VAL A 192 31.78 5.95 -36.77
C VAL A 192 32.43 7.11 -37.50
N ASP A 193 31.66 7.91 -38.23
CA ASP A 193 32.11 9.22 -38.68
C ASP A 193 32.35 10.08 -37.45
N VAL A 194 33.55 10.63 -37.32
CA VAL A 194 33.96 11.29 -36.08
C VAL A 194 33.06 12.48 -35.75
N VAL A 195 32.33 12.40 -34.64
CA VAL A 195 31.82 13.57 -33.93
C VAL A 195 31.97 13.34 -32.41
N PRO A 196 32.90 14.01 -31.73
CA PRO A 196 32.92 14.09 -30.28
C PRO A 196 32.23 15.39 -29.84
N ASN A 197 31.07 15.28 -29.19
CA ASN A 197 30.84 15.80 -27.84
C ASN A 197 29.35 15.94 -27.48
N ASN A 198 29.02 15.30 -26.35
CA ASN A 198 27.87 15.45 -25.48
C ASN A 198 26.49 14.94 -25.95
N LEU A 199 25.93 14.06 -25.10
CA LEU A 199 24.49 13.94 -24.89
C LEU A 199 23.86 15.34 -24.86
N ASN A 200 23.01 15.65 -25.83
CA ASN A 200 21.95 16.64 -25.67
C ASN A 200 20.68 16.06 -26.28
N LEU A 201 19.73 15.75 -25.40
CA LEU A 201 18.32 15.73 -25.76
C LEU A 201 17.95 17.15 -26.23
N ASN A 202 17.29 17.22 -27.38
CA ASN A 202 16.67 18.38 -28.05
C ASN A 202 17.50 19.24 -29.03
N THR A 203 17.04 19.13 -30.29
CA THR A 203 16.80 20.14 -31.33
C THR A 203 17.94 20.99 -31.90
N GLU A 204 18.02 20.89 -33.23
CA GLU A 204 18.59 21.79 -34.24
C GLU A 204 20.12 21.88 -34.42
N VAL A 205 20.49 21.69 -35.68
CA VAL A 205 21.82 21.71 -36.28
C VAL A 205 22.39 23.13 -36.30
N LYS A 206 23.65 23.31 -35.90
CA LYS A 206 24.58 24.28 -36.50
C LYS A 206 26.05 23.98 -36.18
N LYS A 207 26.89 24.21 -37.20
CA LYS A 207 28.34 23.99 -37.46
C LYS A 207 29.32 23.67 -36.31
N PRO A 208 30.43 22.93 -36.61
CA PRO A 208 31.43 22.51 -35.63
C PRO A 208 32.44 23.62 -35.29
N LEU A 209 32.87 23.63 -34.02
CA LEU A 209 34.03 24.35 -33.48
C LEU A 209 35.07 23.32 -32.99
N ASP A 210 36.25 23.42 -33.57
CA ASP A 210 37.59 22.94 -33.18
C ASP A 210 37.73 21.96 -32.00
N ALA A 211 38.23 20.74 -32.29
CA ALA A 211 38.87 19.87 -31.29
C ALA A 211 40.04 19.05 -31.89
N PRO A 212 41.11 18.78 -31.11
CA PRO A 212 42.39 18.25 -31.59
C PRO A 212 42.50 16.72 -31.50
N ASN A 213 43.25 16.14 -32.44
CA ASN A 213 43.83 14.77 -32.46
C ASN A 213 42.86 13.57 -32.50
N ASN A 214 42.29 13.30 -33.68
CA ASN A 214 41.63 12.04 -34.01
C ASN A 214 42.64 10.98 -34.46
N ASP A 215 42.97 10.06 -33.55
CA ASP A 215 43.75 8.86 -33.86
C ASP A 215 43.07 7.58 -33.32
N GLN A 216 41.75 7.63 -33.07
CA GLN A 216 40.96 6.50 -32.60
C GLN A 216 40.07 5.98 -33.72
N SER A 217 40.32 4.73 -34.13
CA SER A 217 39.41 3.99 -34.98
C SER A 217 38.28 3.47 -34.09
N LEU A 218 37.05 3.97 -34.32
CA LEU A 218 35.86 3.58 -33.55
C LEU A 218 34.87 2.85 -34.47
N VAL A 219 34.20 1.83 -33.92
CA VAL A 219 33.09 1.14 -34.58
C VAL A 219 31.83 1.24 -33.73
N ARG A 220 30.69 1.38 -34.41
CA ARG A 220 29.36 1.31 -33.81
C ARG A 220 28.78 -0.06 -34.07
N ILE A 221 28.33 -0.72 -33.01
CA ILE A 221 27.64 -2.01 -33.09
C ILE A 221 26.23 -1.84 -32.57
N THR A 222 25.24 -2.13 -33.40
CA THR A 222 23.83 -2.20 -33.00
C THR A 222 23.41 -3.66 -32.90
N THR A 223 22.75 -4.03 -31.81
CA THR A 223 22.21 -5.36 -31.60
C THR A 223 20.70 -5.30 -31.47
N LYS A 224 20.02 -6.24 -32.13
CA LYS A 224 18.58 -6.46 -32.02
C LYS A 224 18.32 -7.91 -31.61
N ALA A 225 17.50 -8.08 -30.58
CA ALA A 225 17.06 -9.40 -30.16
C ALA A 225 15.96 -9.98 -31.07
N ASN A 226 15.60 -11.24 -30.84
CA ASN A 226 14.63 -12.01 -31.63
C ASN A 226 13.18 -11.75 -31.16
N ASP A 227 12.19 -12.34 -31.85
CA ASP A 227 10.74 -12.10 -31.68
C ASP A 227 10.18 -12.33 -30.26
N MET A 228 10.95 -12.92 -29.35
CA MET A 228 10.56 -13.17 -27.95
C MET A 228 11.08 -12.13 -26.95
N THR A 229 12.00 -11.23 -27.34
CA THR A 229 12.56 -10.20 -26.44
C THR A 229 12.78 -8.87 -27.16
N ASN A 230 12.15 -7.79 -26.68
CA ASN A 230 12.35 -6.44 -27.22
C ASN A 230 13.59 -5.79 -26.60
N GLU A 231 14.77 -6.17 -27.12
CA GLU A 231 16.06 -5.59 -26.71
C GLU A 231 16.76 -4.92 -27.91
N LEU A 232 17.14 -3.67 -27.70
CA LEU A 232 17.98 -2.87 -28.60
C LEU A 232 19.18 -2.37 -27.83
N ALA A 233 20.39 -2.63 -28.31
CA ALA A 233 21.60 -2.07 -27.72
C ALA A 233 22.55 -1.51 -28.78
N GLU A 234 23.15 -0.37 -28.47
CA GLU A 234 24.18 0.28 -29.28
C GLU A 234 25.46 0.37 -28.44
N TYR A 235 26.60 0.02 -29.06
CA TYR A 235 27.93 0.09 -28.45
C TYR A 235 28.85 0.89 -29.38
N ILE A 236 29.64 1.81 -28.81
CA ILE A 236 30.76 2.45 -29.50
C ILE A 236 32.04 1.85 -28.93
N ILE A 237 32.87 1.22 -29.76
CA ILE A 237 34.04 0.45 -29.31
C ILE A 237 35.31 1.04 -29.94
N ASP A 238 36.35 1.20 -29.13
CA ASP A 238 37.71 1.52 -29.60
C ASP A 238 38.33 0.28 -30.21
N THR A 239 38.57 0.28 -31.53
CA THR A 239 39.08 -0.89 -32.24
C THR A 239 40.55 -1.19 -31.94
N LYS A 240 41.31 -0.25 -31.34
CA LYS A 240 42.70 -0.50 -30.94
C LYS A 240 42.77 -1.28 -29.63
N THR A 241 41.84 -1.03 -28.71
CA THR A 241 41.87 -1.62 -27.36
C THR A 241 40.77 -2.62 -27.08
N GLY A 242 39.69 -2.64 -27.85
CA GLY A 242 38.48 -3.44 -27.61
C GLY A 242 37.59 -2.88 -26.49
N LEU A 243 37.93 -1.72 -25.91
CA LEU A 243 37.15 -1.11 -24.83
C LEU A 243 35.90 -0.42 -25.36
N VAL A 244 34.77 -0.69 -24.71
CA VAL A 244 33.51 0.02 -24.94
C VAL A 244 33.68 1.46 -24.47
N GLN A 245 33.53 2.44 -25.38
CA GLN A 245 33.57 3.87 -25.05
C GLN A 245 32.24 4.32 -24.45
N THR A 246 31.15 3.97 -25.11
CA THR A 246 29.78 4.18 -24.63
C THR A 246 28.89 3.01 -25.03
N SER A 247 27.84 2.76 -24.26
CA SER A 247 26.75 1.90 -24.70
C SER A 247 25.40 2.36 -24.19
N THR A 248 24.37 2.18 -25.00
CA THR A 248 22.97 2.35 -24.60
C THR A 248 22.24 1.05 -24.87
N LYS A 249 21.52 0.54 -23.86
CA LYS A 249 20.72 -0.68 -23.98
C LYS A 249 19.32 -0.40 -23.47
N LYS A 250 18.31 -0.71 -24.28
CA LYS A 250 16.91 -0.69 -23.91
C LYS A 250 16.37 -2.11 -23.93
N ARG A 251 15.77 -2.54 -22.83
CA ARG A 251 15.11 -3.84 -22.69
C ARG A 251 13.69 -3.62 -22.20
N ASP A 252 12.71 -4.18 -22.93
CA ASP A 252 11.31 -4.23 -22.50
C ASP A 252 10.97 -5.70 -22.21
N MET A 253 10.59 -5.97 -20.97
CA MET A 253 10.34 -7.32 -20.46
C MET A 253 9.03 -7.31 -19.67
N THR A 254 8.13 -8.21 -20.02
CA THR A 254 6.94 -8.48 -19.21
C THR A 254 7.18 -9.76 -18.42
N LEU A 255 7.26 -9.62 -17.10
CA LEU A 255 7.30 -10.74 -16.17
C LEU A 255 5.88 -11.05 -15.72
N HIS A 256 5.44 -12.28 -15.95
CA HIS A 256 4.18 -12.77 -15.39
C HIS A 256 4.48 -13.32 -14.00
N MET A 257 4.29 -12.47 -12.98
CA MET A 257 4.35 -12.90 -11.58
C MET A 257 2.94 -13.19 -11.07
N SER A 258 2.86 -14.01 -10.02
CA SER A 258 1.68 -14.72 -9.51
C SER A 258 0.45 -13.88 -9.13
N SER A 259 0.47 -12.56 -9.33
CA SER A 259 -0.69 -11.69 -9.04
C SER A 259 -0.79 -10.45 -9.93
N GLN A 260 0.21 -10.16 -10.77
CA GLN A 260 0.28 -8.96 -11.61
C GLN A 260 1.21 -9.21 -12.82
N GLU A 261 0.85 -8.66 -13.98
CA GLU A 261 1.83 -8.43 -15.04
C GLU A 261 2.76 -7.30 -14.59
N MET A 262 4.04 -7.64 -14.39
CA MET A 262 5.07 -6.64 -14.13
C MET A 262 5.79 -6.35 -15.42
N ARG A 263 5.54 -5.18 -15.99
CA ARG A 263 6.30 -4.68 -17.12
C ARG A 263 7.51 -3.92 -16.61
N HIS A 264 8.70 -4.34 -17.02
CA HIS A 264 9.98 -3.68 -16.75
C HIS A 264 10.55 -3.17 -18.08
N ILE A 265 10.70 -1.85 -18.18
CA ILE A 265 11.40 -1.19 -19.28
C ILE A 265 12.67 -0.58 -18.72
N ASP A 266 13.79 -1.25 -18.94
CA ASP A 266 15.09 -0.82 -18.44
C ASP A 266 15.85 -0.11 -19.55
N LYS A 267 16.35 1.09 -19.25
CA LYS A 267 17.32 1.80 -20.06
C LYS A 267 18.66 1.82 -19.31
N THR A 268 19.66 1.17 -19.86
CA THR A 268 21.03 1.16 -19.33
C THR A 268 21.92 2.03 -20.21
N GLU A 269 22.61 2.97 -19.61
CA GLU A 269 23.65 3.78 -20.24
C GLU A 269 24.99 3.51 -19.56
N GLN A 270 26.04 3.39 -20.37
CA GLN A 270 27.41 3.22 -19.89
C GLN A 270 28.33 4.19 -20.61
N LYS A 271 29.30 4.72 -19.86
CA LYS A 271 30.32 5.61 -20.41
C LYS A 271 31.67 5.33 -19.76
N ILE A 272 32.71 5.22 -20.58
CA ILE A 272 34.10 5.22 -20.12
C ILE A 272 34.55 6.65 -19.82
N GLY A 273 35.39 6.82 -18.81
CA GLY A 273 35.99 8.10 -18.45
C GLY A 273 37.38 7.94 -17.86
N ALA A 274 37.98 9.07 -17.49
CA ALA A 274 39.23 9.09 -16.74
C ALA A 274 39.07 8.38 -15.39
N PRO A 275 40.16 7.86 -14.80
CA PRO A 275 40.16 7.30 -13.44
C PRO A 275 39.53 8.29 -12.45
N ALA A 276 38.48 7.87 -11.75
CA ALA A 276 37.81 8.70 -10.76
C ALA A 276 38.41 8.45 -9.37
N LYS A 277 38.55 9.49 -8.54
CA LYS A 277 39.07 9.30 -7.19
C LYS A 277 38.02 8.56 -6.33
N PRO A 278 38.42 7.59 -5.49
CA PRO A 278 37.53 7.00 -4.51
C PRO A 278 36.94 8.10 -3.61
N VAL A 279 35.63 8.06 -3.38
CA VAL A 279 35.02 8.93 -2.36
C VAL A 279 35.48 8.40 -1.00
N GLN A 280 36.22 9.22 -0.25
CA GLN A 280 36.61 8.89 1.12
C GLN A 280 35.37 8.93 2.00
N GLN A 281 34.73 7.79 2.19
CA GLN A 281 33.46 7.69 2.89
C GLN A 281 33.71 7.37 4.36
N ASP A 282 33.18 8.21 5.27
CA ASP A 282 33.01 7.79 6.66
C ASP A 282 31.95 6.67 6.70
N THR A 283 32.42 5.45 6.88
CA THR A 283 31.56 4.26 6.92
C THR A 283 30.89 4.07 8.28
N THR A 284 31.22 4.87 9.28
CA THR A 284 30.71 4.78 10.66
C THR A 284 29.19 4.70 10.74
N VAL A 285 28.48 5.56 10.02
CA VAL A 285 27.00 5.60 10.05
C VAL A 285 26.43 4.40 9.30
N THR A 286 27.01 4.05 8.15
CA THR A 286 26.60 2.89 7.35
C THR A 286 26.81 1.58 8.11
N ASP A 287 27.93 1.42 8.79
CA ASP A 287 28.24 0.25 9.60
C ASP A 287 27.21 0.07 10.73
N MET A 288 26.87 1.16 11.41
CA MET A 288 25.81 1.17 12.44
C MET A 288 24.47 0.75 11.84
N MET A 289 24.08 1.31 10.69
CA MET A 289 22.81 0.97 10.03
C MET A 289 22.73 -0.50 9.64
N VAL A 290 23.81 -1.07 9.10
CA VAL A 290 23.87 -2.51 8.76
C VAL A 290 23.82 -3.38 10.03
N GLN A 291 24.59 -3.04 11.06
CA GLN A 291 24.59 -3.79 12.33
C GLN A 291 23.25 -3.74 13.06
N MET A 292 22.48 -2.66 12.91
CA MET A 292 21.14 -2.55 13.51
C MET A 292 20.02 -3.20 12.68
N GLY A 293 20.34 -3.66 11.47
CA GLY A 293 19.39 -4.33 10.56
C GLY A 293 19.01 -5.74 11.02
N SER A 294 17.90 -6.25 10.48
CA SER A 294 17.36 -7.60 10.78
C SER A 294 18.23 -8.77 10.31
N PHE A 295 19.28 -8.48 9.54
CA PHE A 295 20.21 -9.44 8.95
C PHE A 295 21.58 -9.48 9.68
N SER A 296 21.68 -8.79 10.83
CA SER A 296 22.86 -8.77 11.69
C SER A 296 22.56 -9.37 13.07
N ASP A 297 23.48 -10.19 13.55
CA ASP A 297 23.50 -10.77 14.89
C ASP A 297 24.17 -9.83 15.93
N ALA A 298 24.54 -8.60 15.56
CA ALA A 298 25.15 -7.62 16.47
C ALA A 298 24.26 -7.33 17.71
N MET A 299 22.94 -7.43 17.54
CA MET A 299 21.94 -7.27 18.60
C MET A 299 20.98 -8.48 18.70
N GLN A 300 21.25 -9.54 17.94
CA GLN A 300 20.30 -10.63 17.72
C GLN A 300 20.96 -12.01 17.85
N VAL A 301 20.14 -13.03 18.03
CA VAL A 301 20.52 -14.43 17.92
C VAL A 301 19.44 -15.12 17.08
N ASN A 302 19.82 -15.73 15.95
CA ASN A 302 18.88 -16.39 15.03
C ASN A 302 17.72 -15.45 14.61
N ARG A 303 18.05 -14.19 14.27
CA ARG A 303 17.09 -13.13 13.88
C ARG A 303 16.04 -12.79 14.94
N LYS A 304 16.33 -13.05 16.21
CA LYS A 304 15.54 -12.58 17.36
C LYS A 304 16.40 -11.66 18.20
N TYR A 305 15.85 -10.51 18.59
CA TYR A 305 16.54 -9.57 19.45
C TYR A 305 16.86 -10.17 20.82
N ASP A 306 18.09 -9.96 21.27
CA ASP A 306 18.61 -10.44 22.55
C ASP A 306 18.98 -9.24 23.43
N LEU A 307 18.41 -9.19 24.64
CA LEU A 307 18.51 -8.02 25.51
C LEU A 307 19.96 -7.73 25.91
N ASP A 308 20.75 -8.75 26.23
CA ASP A 308 22.13 -8.58 26.70
C ASP A 308 23.05 -8.11 25.57
N LYS A 309 22.86 -8.63 24.35
CA LYS A 309 23.55 -8.11 23.16
C LYS A 309 23.15 -6.66 22.87
N MET A 310 21.86 -6.35 22.90
CA MET A 310 21.37 -4.98 22.69
C MET A 310 21.95 -4.01 23.70
N GLN A 311 21.94 -4.33 25.00
CA GLN A 311 22.48 -3.47 26.04
C GLN A 311 23.99 -3.23 25.85
N ARG A 312 24.76 -4.26 25.51
CA ARG A 312 26.19 -4.11 25.17
C ARG A 312 26.39 -3.22 23.95
N TYR A 313 25.59 -3.43 22.90
CA TYR A 313 25.65 -2.63 21.69
C TYR A 313 25.33 -1.15 21.98
N PHE A 314 24.23 -0.87 22.68
CA PHE A 314 23.84 0.51 23.04
C PHE A 314 24.86 1.18 23.93
N LYS A 315 25.38 0.49 24.95
CA LYS A 315 26.42 1.03 25.84
C LYS A 315 27.68 1.45 25.07
N ALA A 316 28.07 0.69 24.06
CA ALA A 316 29.23 1.00 23.23
C ALA A 316 29.01 2.16 22.24
N ASN A 317 27.75 2.41 21.85
CA ASN A 317 27.43 3.23 20.67
C ASN A 317 26.59 4.49 20.97
N ASP A 318 25.95 4.59 22.14
CA ASP A 318 25.06 5.70 22.49
C ASP A 318 25.75 7.06 22.41
N ALA A 319 26.95 7.21 22.98
CA ALA A 319 27.70 8.47 22.92
C ALA A 319 28.06 8.88 21.49
N LYS A 320 28.32 7.89 20.62
CA LYS A 320 28.73 8.09 19.23
C LYS A 320 27.56 8.51 18.34
N PHE A 321 26.37 7.97 18.57
CA PHE A 321 25.21 8.14 17.68
C PHE A 321 24.03 8.89 18.29
N ASN A 322 24.19 9.52 19.45
CA ASN A 322 23.12 10.29 20.10
C ASN A 322 22.54 11.42 19.22
N GLY A 323 23.32 11.96 18.28
CA GLY A 323 22.84 12.97 17.32
C GLY A 323 22.10 12.40 16.10
N ASN A 324 22.01 11.08 15.94
CA ASN A 324 21.53 10.42 14.74
C ASN A 324 20.05 9.98 14.87
N PRO A 325 19.12 10.50 14.05
CA PRO A 325 17.70 10.13 14.11
C PRO A 325 17.42 8.65 13.84
N TYR A 326 18.15 8.03 12.90
CA TYR A 326 17.99 6.61 12.56
C TYR A 326 18.35 5.73 13.77
N TYR A 327 19.44 6.04 14.45
CA TYR A 327 19.89 5.29 15.63
C TYR A 327 18.81 5.24 16.71
N HIS A 328 18.19 6.39 17.04
CA HIS A 328 17.08 6.45 18.00
C HIS A 328 15.87 5.62 17.57
N SER A 329 15.47 5.75 16.30
CA SER A 329 14.33 5.00 15.75
C SER A 329 14.59 3.50 15.75
N ALA A 330 15.78 3.06 15.32
CA ALA A 330 16.17 1.66 15.26
C ALA A 330 16.31 1.06 16.67
N LYS A 331 16.86 1.82 17.62
CA LYS A 331 16.97 1.43 19.05
C LYS A 331 15.58 1.18 19.65
N LEU A 332 14.64 2.10 19.47
CA LEU A 332 13.26 1.93 19.94
C LEU A 332 12.58 0.74 19.26
N GLY A 333 12.73 0.60 17.94
CA GLY A 333 12.15 -0.51 17.17
C GLY A 333 12.69 -1.88 17.56
N ALA A 334 13.98 -1.98 17.93
CA ALA A 334 14.57 -3.22 18.43
C ALA A 334 13.98 -3.65 19.78
N ILE A 335 13.79 -2.69 20.71
CA ILE A 335 13.24 -2.98 22.05
C ILE A 335 11.79 -3.45 21.96
N GLN A 336 10.99 -2.89 21.05
CA GLN A 336 9.60 -3.32 20.85
C GLN A 336 9.46 -4.76 20.33
N GLN A 337 10.51 -5.32 19.74
CA GLN A 337 10.53 -6.69 19.24
C GLN A 337 10.95 -7.72 20.30
N LEU A 338 11.35 -7.27 21.49
CA LEU A 338 11.57 -8.16 22.62
C LEU A 338 10.24 -8.78 23.10
N PRO A 339 10.29 -9.96 23.75
CA PRO A 339 9.10 -10.54 24.36
C PRO A 339 8.39 -9.57 25.30
N LYS A 340 7.05 -9.56 25.26
CA LYS A 340 6.25 -8.69 26.13
C LYS A 340 6.49 -9.06 27.60
N SER A 341 6.96 -8.08 28.38
CA SER A 341 7.11 -8.14 29.83
C SER A 341 6.98 -6.72 30.39
N ASP A 342 6.69 -6.59 31.69
CA ASP A 342 6.60 -5.28 32.35
C ASP A 342 7.95 -4.55 32.30
N ALA A 343 9.06 -5.28 32.49
CA ALA A 343 10.40 -4.73 32.42
C ALA A 343 10.74 -4.17 31.03
N ASN A 344 10.43 -4.92 29.96
CA ASN A 344 10.71 -4.47 28.59
C ASN A 344 9.82 -3.28 28.19
N SER A 345 8.55 -3.29 28.63
CA SER A 345 7.62 -2.17 28.42
C SER A 345 8.10 -0.90 29.13
N ALA A 346 8.54 -1.01 30.38
CA ALA A 346 9.08 0.11 31.14
C ALA A 346 10.37 0.67 30.52
N LEU A 347 11.26 -0.20 30.03
CA LEU A 347 12.46 0.20 29.31
C LEU A 347 12.13 0.98 28.03
N TYR A 348 11.20 0.46 27.23
CA TYR A 348 10.74 1.12 26.02
C TYR A 348 10.15 2.51 26.33
N ASP A 349 9.23 2.59 27.28
CA ASP A 349 8.56 3.85 27.66
C ASP A 349 9.58 4.89 28.16
N SER A 350 10.53 4.48 28.99
CA SER A 350 11.59 5.35 29.51
C SER A 350 12.42 5.96 28.36
N LEU A 351 12.87 5.11 27.43
CA LEU A 351 13.67 5.56 26.29
C LEU A 351 12.85 6.44 25.34
N LEU A 352 11.60 6.09 25.09
CA LEU A 352 10.70 6.84 24.23
C LEU A 352 10.46 8.26 24.77
N LEU A 353 10.20 8.39 26.07
CA LEU A 353 10.00 9.68 26.73
C LEU A 353 11.30 10.51 26.76
N ALA A 354 12.46 9.88 26.96
CA ALA A 354 13.76 10.54 26.94
C ALA A 354 14.18 11.01 25.52
N THR A 355 13.73 10.33 24.47
CA THR A 355 14.16 10.62 23.09
C THR A 355 13.58 11.94 22.58
N PRO A 356 14.38 12.94 22.16
CA PRO A 356 13.86 14.20 21.61
C PRO A 356 12.93 13.98 20.41
N SER A 357 11.76 14.63 20.40
CA SER A 357 10.71 14.39 19.40
C SER A 357 11.17 14.64 17.96
N LYS A 358 12.11 15.58 17.74
CA LYS A 358 12.74 15.85 16.44
C LYS A 358 13.42 14.63 15.81
N TYR A 359 13.80 13.62 16.61
CA TYR A 359 14.40 12.38 16.14
C TYR A 359 13.37 11.27 15.87
N LEU A 360 12.13 11.43 16.33
CA LEU A 360 11.04 10.50 16.12
C LEU A 360 10.16 10.89 14.92
N TYR A 361 10.32 12.12 14.42
CA TYR A 361 9.59 12.62 13.28
C TYR A 361 10.25 12.20 11.95
N ILE A 362 9.52 11.40 11.16
CA ILE A 362 9.90 11.01 9.79
C ILE A 362 8.78 11.48 8.87
N LYS A 363 9.08 12.46 8.00
CA LYS A 363 8.10 13.25 7.24
C LYS A 363 7.17 12.42 6.34
N GLU A 364 7.57 11.21 5.92
CA GLU A 364 6.88 10.47 4.84
C GLU A 364 6.67 8.96 5.15
N GLY A 365 6.58 8.56 6.43
CA GLY A 365 6.24 7.19 6.80
C GLY A 365 5.93 6.98 8.29
N LEU A 366 4.82 6.27 8.57
CA LEU A 366 4.31 5.81 9.87
C LEU A 366 5.09 6.35 11.09
N HIS A 367 4.59 7.46 11.66
CA HIS A 367 5.07 8.13 12.88
C HIS A 367 4.94 7.28 14.15
N THR A 368 5.08 5.96 14.09
CA THR A 368 4.71 5.02 15.15
C THR A 368 5.37 5.39 16.48
N GLN A 369 6.66 5.75 16.48
CA GLN A 369 7.33 6.16 17.73
C GLN A 369 6.83 7.51 18.25
N LEU A 370 6.74 8.54 17.39
CA LEU A 370 6.25 9.86 17.79
C LEU A 370 4.80 9.79 18.33
N ILE A 371 3.96 8.97 17.71
CA ILE A 371 2.57 8.74 18.13
C ILE A 371 2.53 7.95 19.44
N ASN A 372 3.34 6.90 19.60
CA ASN A 372 3.42 6.18 20.87
C ASN A 372 3.87 7.10 22.00
N LYS A 373 4.81 8.00 21.72
CA LYS A 373 5.27 9.02 22.68
C LYS A 373 4.12 9.96 23.05
N PHE A 374 3.38 10.44 22.04
CA PHE A 374 2.23 11.27 22.25
C PHE A 374 1.16 10.58 23.11
N TYR A 375 0.80 9.32 22.81
CA TYR A 375 -0.17 8.57 23.60
C TYR A 375 0.26 8.46 25.06
N LYS A 376 1.52 8.09 25.32
CA LYS A 376 2.04 8.01 26.69
C LYS A 376 1.95 9.36 27.41
N LEU A 377 2.37 10.44 26.75
CA LEU A 377 2.33 11.78 27.32
C LEU A 377 0.89 12.28 27.52
N SER A 378 -0.04 11.93 26.63
CA SER A 378 -1.44 12.38 26.72
C SER A 378 -2.15 11.88 27.98
N GLU A 379 -1.62 10.82 28.61
CA GLU A 379 -2.15 10.24 29.85
C GLU A 379 -1.46 10.80 31.11
N THR A 380 -0.31 11.49 30.98
CA THR A 380 0.52 11.87 32.14
C THR A 380 0.95 13.34 32.16
N ASP A 381 1.25 13.93 31.02
CA ASP A 381 1.86 15.25 30.86
C ASP A 381 1.24 15.97 29.65
N PRO A 382 0.08 16.65 29.84
CA PRO A 382 -0.68 17.26 28.76
C PRO A 382 0.05 18.46 28.12
N GLU A 383 1.03 19.05 28.80
CA GLU A 383 1.88 20.12 28.24
C GLU A 383 2.78 19.55 27.14
N LYS A 384 3.57 18.52 27.48
CA LYS A 384 4.44 17.87 26.50
C LYS A 384 3.66 17.13 25.42
N ALA A 385 2.50 16.56 25.75
CA ALA A 385 1.64 15.94 24.75
C ALA A 385 1.23 16.97 23.66
N TYR A 386 0.89 18.19 24.05
CA TYR A 386 0.57 19.27 23.12
C TYR A 386 1.75 19.61 22.19
N GLU A 387 2.97 19.75 22.74
CA GLU A 387 4.19 20.00 21.95
C GLU A 387 4.47 18.89 20.92
N VAL A 388 4.24 17.62 21.30
CA VAL A 388 4.42 16.48 20.39
C VAL A 388 3.35 16.46 19.30
N ALA A 389 2.09 16.75 19.64
CA ALA A 389 0.99 16.79 18.69
C ALA A 389 1.19 17.84 17.57
N GLN A 390 1.86 18.96 17.87
CA GLN A 390 2.16 20.00 16.87
C GLN A 390 2.95 19.47 15.65
N GLN A 391 3.60 18.32 15.76
CA GLN A 391 4.37 17.72 14.66
C GLN A 391 3.53 16.85 13.71
N PHE A 392 2.31 16.43 14.08
CA PHE A 392 1.52 15.49 13.28
C PHE A 392 -0.01 15.68 13.39
N TYR A 393 -0.46 16.84 13.88
CA TYR A 393 -1.88 17.12 14.10
C TYR A 393 -2.74 17.07 12.83
N ASP A 394 -2.14 17.26 11.66
CA ASP A 394 -2.79 17.27 10.36
C ASP A 394 -2.99 15.87 9.78
N THR A 395 -2.60 14.82 10.50
CA THR A 395 -2.73 13.42 10.08
C THR A 395 -4.09 12.82 10.44
N ASP A 396 -4.63 11.94 9.59
CA ASP A 396 -5.89 11.23 9.85
C ASP A 396 -5.82 10.38 11.14
N ARG A 397 -4.64 9.83 11.46
CA ARG A 397 -4.43 9.05 12.69
C ARG A 397 -4.54 9.90 13.95
N PHE A 398 -4.10 11.16 13.91
CA PHE A 398 -4.32 12.08 15.03
C PHE A 398 -5.80 12.40 15.17
N ARG A 399 -6.49 12.72 14.06
CA ARG A 399 -7.95 12.98 14.07
C ARG A 399 -8.73 11.79 14.62
N GLU A 400 -8.40 10.57 14.20
CA GLU A 400 -9.01 9.34 14.72
C GLU A 400 -8.81 9.23 16.24
N TRP A 401 -7.60 9.44 16.76
CA TRP A 401 -7.33 9.41 18.20
C TRP A 401 -8.18 10.43 18.98
N VAL A 402 -8.34 11.65 18.47
CA VAL A 402 -9.18 12.68 19.10
C VAL A 402 -10.63 12.19 19.23
N GLN A 403 -11.17 11.66 18.13
CA GLN A 403 -12.57 11.30 18.04
C GLN A 403 -12.88 9.90 18.57
N THR A 404 -11.88 9.09 18.90
CA THR A 404 -12.08 7.76 19.47
C THR A 404 -11.52 7.70 20.89
N THR A 405 -10.19 7.63 21.05
CA THR A 405 -9.52 7.46 22.34
C THR A 405 -9.83 8.59 23.31
N THR A 406 -9.60 9.85 22.92
CA THR A 406 -9.78 11.01 23.81
C THR A 406 -11.24 11.23 24.17
N ALA A 407 -12.14 11.11 23.19
CA ALA A 407 -13.57 11.24 23.42
C ALA A 407 -14.11 10.20 24.42
N GLN A 408 -13.58 8.96 24.39
CA GLN A 408 -14.01 7.88 25.28
C GLN A 408 -13.70 8.15 26.75
N THR A 409 -12.61 8.85 27.06
CA THR A 409 -12.27 9.26 28.45
C THR A 409 -13.43 9.99 29.11
N PHE A 410 -14.19 10.77 28.34
CA PHE A 410 -15.32 11.55 28.85
C PHE A 410 -16.65 10.79 28.88
N LEU A 411 -16.73 9.54 28.41
CA LEU A 411 -17.95 8.72 28.53
C LEU A 411 -18.26 8.37 29.98
N SER A 412 -17.24 7.99 30.75
CA SER A 412 -17.37 7.76 32.18
C SER A 412 -17.62 9.07 32.93
N PRO A 413 -18.41 9.08 34.01
CA PRO A 413 -18.56 10.27 34.86
C PRO A 413 -17.19 10.73 35.38
N SER A 414 -16.98 12.05 35.46
CA SER A 414 -15.69 12.64 35.92
C SER A 414 -15.26 12.14 37.30
N LYS A 415 -16.22 11.86 38.19
CA LYS A 415 -15.95 11.33 39.53
C LYS A 415 -15.42 9.89 39.55
N ALA A 416 -15.62 9.11 38.48
CA ALA A 416 -15.15 7.73 38.42
C ALA A 416 -13.63 7.64 38.14
N TYR A 417 -13.10 8.58 37.34
CA TYR A 417 -11.70 8.63 36.92
C TYR A 417 -11.19 10.08 36.91
N PRO A 418 -11.12 10.75 38.08
CA PRO A 418 -10.94 12.20 38.14
C PRO A 418 -9.59 12.66 37.58
N LYS A 419 -8.52 11.87 37.77
CA LYS A 419 -7.19 12.20 37.30
C LYS A 419 -7.11 12.16 35.78
N GLU A 420 -7.56 11.08 35.17
CA GLU A 420 -7.59 10.85 33.73
C GLU A 420 -8.48 11.90 33.05
N TRP A 421 -9.63 12.20 33.65
CA TRP A 421 -10.53 13.26 33.19
C TRP A 421 -9.85 14.62 33.16
N ASP A 422 -9.17 15.01 34.24
CA ASP A 422 -8.54 16.32 34.33
C ASP A 422 -7.35 16.46 33.39
N ILE A 423 -6.56 15.40 33.20
CA ILE A 423 -5.46 15.39 32.23
C ILE A 423 -6.00 15.52 30.80
N ALA A 424 -6.98 14.70 30.42
CA ALA A 424 -7.58 14.75 29.09
C ALA A 424 -8.25 16.10 28.83
N LEU A 425 -8.98 16.65 29.80
CA LEU A 425 -9.64 17.95 29.64
C LEU A 425 -8.63 19.09 29.51
N LYS A 426 -7.50 19.05 30.24
CA LYS A 426 -6.42 20.03 30.07
C LYS A 426 -5.85 19.99 28.65
N LEU A 427 -5.59 18.80 28.11
CA LEU A 427 -5.08 18.63 26.75
C LEU A 427 -6.10 19.11 25.70
N VAL A 428 -7.36 18.72 25.82
CA VAL A 428 -8.47 19.18 24.95
C VAL A 428 -8.60 20.71 25.00
N THR A 429 -8.50 21.31 26.19
CA THR A 429 -8.56 22.76 26.37
C THR A 429 -7.40 23.47 25.67
N LYS A 430 -6.18 22.90 25.70
CA LYS A 430 -5.06 23.45 24.94
C LYS A 430 -5.28 23.40 23.45
N MET A 431 -5.72 22.26 22.92
CA MET A 431 -5.99 22.08 21.50
C MET A 431 -7.10 23.00 21.01
N TYR A 432 -8.15 23.21 21.81
CA TYR A 432 -9.21 24.18 21.53
C TYR A 432 -8.69 25.62 21.46
N ASN A 433 -7.73 25.98 22.31
CA ASN A 433 -7.11 27.31 22.35
C ASN A 433 -5.84 27.42 21.48
N ALA A 434 -5.54 26.40 20.67
CA ALA A 434 -4.37 26.38 19.80
C ALA A 434 -4.46 27.48 18.73
N LYS A 435 -3.30 27.95 18.25
CA LYS A 435 -3.22 28.97 17.19
C LYS A 435 -3.60 28.38 15.83
N GLU A 436 -3.38 27.08 15.65
CA GLU A 436 -3.61 26.32 14.45
C GLU A 436 -5.12 26.16 14.21
N PRO A 437 -5.68 26.74 13.12
CA PRO A 437 -7.13 26.75 12.91
C PRO A 437 -7.77 25.36 12.83
N ILE A 438 -7.05 24.37 12.32
CA ILE A 438 -7.56 23.00 12.19
C ILE A 438 -7.77 22.34 13.56
N LEU A 439 -6.83 22.51 14.49
CA LEU A 439 -6.93 21.98 15.85
C LEU A 439 -8.13 22.56 16.57
N LYS A 440 -8.31 23.88 16.51
CA LYS A 440 -9.47 24.54 17.10
C LYS A 440 -10.79 23.97 16.55
N LYS A 441 -10.89 23.79 15.23
CA LYS A 441 -12.10 23.24 14.57
C LYS A 441 -12.38 21.80 14.98
N GLU A 442 -11.37 20.94 15.00
CA GLU A 442 -11.50 19.52 15.37
C GLU A 442 -11.89 19.32 16.84
N PHE A 443 -11.35 20.14 17.75
CA PHE A 443 -11.58 19.98 19.18
C PHE A 443 -12.78 20.77 19.72
N THR A 444 -13.31 21.75 18.99
CA THR A 444 -14.43 22.59 19.47
C THR A 444 -15.63 21.76 19.94
N PRO A 445 -16.20 20.83 19.16
CA PRO A 445 -17.37 20.08 19.62
C PRO A 445 -17.10 19.20 20.85
N LEU A 446 -15.95 18.51 20.88
CA LEU A 446 -15.52 17.69 22.02
C LEU A 446 -15.33 18.55 23.28
N TYR A 447 -14.64 19.68 23.16
CA TYR A 447 -14.40 20.62 24.27
C TYR A 447 -15.73 21.12 24.88
N LEU A 448 -16.66 21.58 24.04
CA LEU A 448 -17.95 22.12 24.48
C LEU A 448 -18.80 21.05 25.20
N TRP A 449 -18.79 19.82 24.70
CA TRP A 449 -19.48 18.72 25.36
C TRP A 449 -18.78 18.28 26.67
N ALA A 450 -17.46 18.07 26.64
CA ALA A 450 -16.70 17.59 27.80
C ALA A 450 -16.76 18.58 28.97
N THR A 451 -16.65 19.89 28.69
CA THR A 451 -16.76 20.93 29.73
C THR A 451 -18.16 21.00 30.35
N ALA A 452 -19.22 20.94 29.53
CA ALA A 452 -20.59 20.88 30.05
C ALA A 452 -20.85 19.60 30.86
N ARG A 453 -20.19 18.50 30.50
CA ARG A 453 -20.31 17.21 31.19
C ARG A 453 -19.53 17.15 32.51
N LYS A 454 -18.45 17.93 32.65
CA LYS A 454 -17.65 17.99 33.89
C LYS A 454 -18.51 18.39 35.09
N ASP A 455 -19.39 19.36 34.90
CA ASP A 455 -20.37 19.82 35.88
C ASP A 455 -21.77 19.92 35.26
N THR A 456 -22.53 18.85 35.36
CA THR A 456 -23.89 18.77 34.83
C THR A 456 -24.90 19.65 35.58
N SER A 457 -24.52 20.22 36.73
CA SER A 457 -25.38 21.15 37.48
C SER A 457 -25.30 22.58 36.94
N ASN A 458 -24.22 22.92 36.23
CA ASN A 458 -24.03 24.23 35.62
C ASN A 458 -24.83 24.37 34.32
N THR A 459 -26.13 24.59 34.47
CA THR A 459 -27.05 24.74 33.33
C THR A 459 -26.75 25.97 32.47
N ALA A 460 -26.18 27.04 33.02
CA ALA A 460 -25.77 28.23 32.27
C ALA A 460 -24.65 27.90 31.26
N LEU A 461 -23.61 27.19 31.71
CA LEU A 461 -22.52 26.73 30.85
C LEU A 461 -23.03 25.74 29.80
N LEU A 462 -23.89 24.79 30.17
CA LEU A 462 -24.49 23.84 29.23
C LEU A 462 -25.24 24.55 28.09
N MET A 463 -26.07 25.53 28.41
CA MET A 463 -26.82 26.31 27.40
C MET A 463 -25.88 27.15 26.52
N ALA A 464 -24.87 27.79 27.11
CA ALA A 464 -23.88 28.57 26.35
C ALA A 464 -23.10 27.68 25.37
N ASN A 465 -22.63 26.53 25.82
CA ASN A 465 -21.89 25.56 25.00
C ASN A 465 -22.76 25.00 23.87
N ALA A 466 -24.02 24.65 24.16
CA ALA A 466 -24.96 24.20 23.14
C ALA A 466 -25.23 25.28 22.10
N LYS A 467 -25.45 26.53 22.52
CA LYS A 467 -25.62 27.67 21.61
C LYS A 467 -24.40 27.87 20.72
N GLN A 468 -23.19 27.77 21.28
CA GLN A 468 -21.94 27.89 20.53
C GLN A 468 -21.81 26.79 19.48
N LEU A 469 -22.07 25.52 19.83
CA LEU A 469 -22.00 24.42 18.86
C LEU A 469 -23.11 24.51 17.79
N ALA A 470 -24.32 24.93 18.18
CA ALA A 470 -25.40 25.19 17.24
C ALA A 470 -25.07 26.30 16.24
N ALA A 471 -24.23 27.27 16.61
CA ALA A 471 -23.75 28.35 15.74
C ALA A 471 -22.45 28.01 14.98
N ALA A 472 -21.85 26.84 15.21
CA ALA A 472 -20.58 26.47 14.56
C ALA A 472 -20.70 26.40 13.03
N ASP A 473 -19.65 26.81 12.34
CA ASP A 473 -19.58 26.76 10.88
C ASP A 473 -19.53 25.31 10.34
N LYS A 474 -19.76 25.17 9.03
CA LYS A 474 -19.80 23.86 8.34
C LYS A 474 -18.53 23.04 8.55
N GLN A 475 -17.36 23.68 8.57
CA GLN A 475 -16.08 22.97 8.68
C GLN A 475 -15.81 22.51 10.11
N THR A 476 -16.07 23.38 11.11
CA THR A 476 -16.01 23.00 12.53
C THR A 476 -16.94 21.82 12.83
N PHE A 477 -18.18 21.88 12.32
CA PHE A 477 -19.15 20.82 12.54
C PHE A 477 -18.74 19.49 11.90
N ARG A 478 -18.14 19.51 10.70
CA ARG A 478 -17.67 18.28 10.03
C ARG A 478 -16.44 17.70 10.71
N LEU A 479 -15.37 18.49 10.84
CA LEU A 479 -14.08 18.00 11.33
C LEU A 479 -14.15 17.52 12.78
N GLY A 480 -14.93 18.20 13.62
CA GLY A 480 -15.06 17.87 15.04
C GLY A 480 -16.19 16.89 15.38
N MET A 481 -16.78 16.19 14.40
CA MET A 481 -17.94 15.30 14.60
C MET A 481 -19.10 15.98 15.34
N GLY A 482 -19.44 17.21 14.93
CA GLY A 482 -20.44 18.06 15.57
C GLY A 482 -21.82 17.41 15.71
N GLY A 483 -22.18 16.48 14.82
CA GLY A 483 -23.40 15.67 14.93
C GLY A 483 -23.48 14.89 16.24
N ARG A 484 -22.42 14.15 16.58
CA ARG A 484 -22.31 13.38 17.83
C ARG A 484 -22.51 14.27 19.05
N TYR A 485 -21.67 15.30 19.17
CA TYR A 485 -21.67 16.15 20.36
C TYR A 485 -22.92 17.03 20.45
N GLY A 486 -23.51 17.41 19.31
CA GLY A 486 -24.79 18.10 19.25
C GLY A 486 -25.93 17.27 19.84
N LEU A 487 -26.01 15.99 19.49
CA LEU A 487 -27.01 15.08 20.06
C LEU A 487 -26.76 14.75 21.54
N LEU A 488 -25.49 14.66 21.95
CA LEU A 488 -25.14 14.49 23.37
C LEU A 488 -25.54 15.71 24.21
N LEU A 489 -25.27 16.93 23.72
CA LEU A 489 -25.69 18.17 24.37
C LEU A 489 -27.21 18.31 24.39
N TYR A 490 -27.91 17.92 23.32
CA TYR A 490 -29.37 17.81 23.31
C TYR A 490 -29.88 16.92 24.45
N GLY A 491 -29.33 15.71 24.61
CA GLY A 491 -29.73 14.79 25.68
C GLY A 491 -29.45 15.34 27.08
N MET A 492 -28.39 16.14 27.24
CA MET A 492 -28.10 16.83 28.50
C MET A 492 -29.11 17.95 28.79
N LEU A 493 -29.49 18.73 27.79
CA LEU A 493 -30.50 19.79 27.92
C LEU A 493 -31.88 19.24 28.28
N GLU A 494 -32.30 18.13 27.65
CA GLU A 494 -33.55 17.44 28.02
C GLU A 494 -33.54 17.00 29.49
N LYS A 495 -32.44 16.39 29.96
CA LYS A 495 -32.28 15.97 31.36
C LYS A 495 -32.26 17.14 32.34
N ALA A 496 -31.71 18.28 31.92
CA ALA A 496 -31.66 19.50 32.71
C ALA A 496 -32.98 20.31 32.69
N GLY A 497 -34.02 19.81 32.02
CA GLY A 497 -35.32 20.51 31.93
C GLY A 497 -35.26 21.80 31.10
N LYS A 498 -34.45 21.83 30.03
CA LYS A 498 -34.27 22.98 29.12
C LYS A 498 -34.84 22.71 27.72
N PRO A 499 -36.18 22.61 27.57
CA PRO A 499 -36.81 22.10 26.35
C PRO A 499 -36.69 23.03 25.12
N ILE A 500 -36.53 24.34 25.33
CA ILE A 500 -36.39 25.33 24.25
C ILE A 500 -34.99 25.23 23.63
N GLU A 501 -33.98 25.20 24.49
CA GLU A 501 -32.58 25.05 24.11
C GLU A 501 -32.33 23.67 23.52
N ALA A 502 -32.91 22.61 24.12
CA ALA A 502 -32.85 21.25 23.57
C ALA A 502 -33.43 21.19 22.15
N LYS A 503 -34.62 21.78 21.93
CA LYS A 503 -35.22 21.86 20.59
C LYS A 503 -34.30 22.59 19.61
N THR A 504 -33.78 23.75 20.01
CA THR A 504 -32.88 24.55 19.17
C THR A 504 -31.61 23.78 18.78
N MET A 505 -31.00 23.09 19.74
CA MET A 505 -29.81 22.27 19.51
C MET A 505 -30.11 21.10 18.56
N LEU A 506 -31.22 20.40 18.77
CA LEU A 506 -31.62 19.27 17.93
C LEU A 506 -31.92 19.71 16.49
N ASP A 507 -32.69 20.79 16.32
CA ASP A 507 -33.04 21.31 14.99
C ASP A 507 -31.77 21.78 14.24
N ALA A 508 -30.88 22.52 14.91
CA ALA A 508 -29.62 22.96 14.32
C ALA A 508 -28.69 21.79 13.93
N THR A 509 -28.69 20.72 14.74
CA THR A 509 -27.92 19.49 14.48
C THR A 509 -28.47 18.75 13.26
N ILE A 510 -29.80 18.58 13.17
CA ILE A 510 -30.48 17.95 12.04
C ILE A 510 -30.18 18.70 10.74
N THR A 511 -30.28 20.04 10.73
CA THR A 511 -30.01 20.84 9.53
C THR A 511 -28.58 20.62 9.03
N LYS A 512 -27.58 20.63 9.92
CA LYS A 512 -26.18 20.45 9.51
C LYS A 512 -25.88 19.02 9.07
N LEU A 513 -26.40 18.02 9.78
CA LEU A 513 -26.28 16.61 9.40
C LEU A 513 -26.96 16.33 8.05
N HIS A 514 -28.13 16.91 7.80
CA HIS A 514 -28.82 16.79 6.51
C HIS A 514 -27.96 17.34 5.35
N ASN A 515 -27.38 18.52 5.53
CA ASN A 515 -26.46 19.11 4.54
C ASN A 515 -25.17 18.29 4.39
N ALA A 516 -24.74 17.56 5.42
CA ALA A 516 -23.54 16.72 5.37
C ALA A 516 -23.80 15.36 4.72
N ALA A 517 -24.97 14.76 4.98
CA ALA A 517 -25.42 13.49 4.41
C ALA A 517 -25.81 13.58 2.92
N THR A 518 -25.95 14.78 2.37
CA THR A 518 -26.31 15.04 0.97
C THR A 518 -25.15 15.61 0.14
N ASP A 519 -24.01 15.86 0.76
CA ASP A 519 -22.82 16.39 0.08
C ASP A 519 -21.93 15.25 -0.41
N SER A 520 -21.90 15.02 -1.73
CA SER A 520 -21.12 13.94 -2.34
C SER A 520 -19.60 14.09 -2.20
N THR A 521 -19.12 15.27 -1.80
CA THR A 521 -17.69 15.51 -1.50
C THR A 521 -17.33 15.15 -0.06
N ASN A 522 -18.32 14.84 0.79
CA ASN A 522 -18.11 14.50 2.18
C ASN A 522 -17.65 13.05 2.34
N VAL A 523 -16.41 12.85 2.76
CA VAL A 523 -15.85 11.52 3.03
C VAL A 523 -16.54 10.78 4.19
N LEU A 524 -17.21 11.51 5.09
CA LEU A 524 -18.00 10.97 6.22
C LEU A 524 -19.51 10.94 5.94
N MET A 525 -19.94 11.06 4.67
CA MET A 525 -21.36 11.17 4.31
C MET A 525 -22.22 10.03 4.88
N VAL A 526 -21.70 8.80 4.90
CA VAL A 526 -22.44 7.63 5.40
C VAL A 526 -22.58 7.67 6.93
N ASP A 527 -21.53 8.05 7.67
CA ASP A 527 -21.56 8.22 9.12
C ASP A 527 -22.52 9.35 9.54
N ASP A 528 -22.49 10.48 8.82
CA ASP A 528 -23.39 11.60 9.03
C ASP A 528 -24.84 11.21 8.74
N LYS A 529 -25.10 10.41 7.70
CA LYS A 529 -26.43 9.89 7.37
C LYS A 529 -26.98 8.98 8.47
N TYR A 530 -26.13 8.13 9.07
CA TYR A 530 -26.54 7.29 10.19
C TYR A 530 -26.85 8.12 11.46
N THR A 531 -25.99 9.08 11.78
CA THR A 531 -26.22 10.03 12.89
C THR A 531 -27.50 10.84 12.67
N LEU A 532 -27.77 11.23 11.43
CA LEU A 532 -28.99 11.92 11.02
C LEU A 532 -30.24 11.05 11.24
N ALA A 533 -30.17 9.75 10.95
CA ALA A 533 -31.26 8.83 11.21
C ALA A 533 -31.64 8.82 12.70
N HIS A 534 -30.64 8.77 13.59
CA HIS A 534 -30.86 8.85 15.03
C HIS A 534 -31.42 10.23 15.44
N ALA A 535 -30.89 11.32 14.88
CA ALA A 535 -31.39 12.67 15.15
C ALA A 535 -32.88 12.82 14.79
N TYR A 536 -33.31 12.28 13.64
CA TYR A 536 -34.72 12.26 13.26
C TYR A 536 -35.57 11.39 14.20
N TYR A 537 -35.04 10.27 14.69
CA TYR A 537 -35.75 9.46 15.68
C TYR A 537 -35.94 10.21 17.00
N LEU A 538 -34.91 10.90 17.49
CA LEU A 538 -35.02 11.76 18.68
C LEU A 538 -36.05 12.88 18.47
N LYS A 539 -36.06 13.48 17.27
CA LYS A 539 -37.07 14.48 16.88
C LYS A 539 -38.48 13.89 16.89
N TYR A 540 -38.67 12.69 16.35
CA TYR A 540 -39.94 11.97 16.44
C TYR A 540 -40.40 11.81 17.88
N LEU A 541 -39.54 11.33 18.79
CA LEU A 541 -39.89 11.13 20.20
C LEU A 541 -40.27 12.45 20.88
N ALA A 542 -39.50 13.52 20.64
CA ALA A 542 -39.74 14.84 21.21
C ALA A 542 -41.07 15.45 20.72
N GLU A 543 -41.35 15.37 19.42
CA GLU A 543 -42.57 15.91 18.80
C GLU A 543 -43.79 15.07 19.17
N LYS A 544 -43.65 13.74 19.28
CA LYS A 544 -44.71 12.84 19.76
C LYS A 544 -45.11 13.16 21.20
N LYS A 545 -44.13 13.39 22.09
CA LYS A 545 -44.37 13.80 23.48
C LYS A 545 -45.14 15.13 23.58
N ARG A 546 -44.99 16.00 22.58
CA ARG A 546 -45.69 17.30 22.48
C ARG A 546 -47.07 17.21 21.81
N GLY A 547 -47.52 16.02 21.39
CA GLY A 547 -48.78 15.84 20.69
C GLY A 547 -48.78 16.37 19.24
N ASN A 548 -47.61 16.56 18.63
CA ASN A 548 -47.52 17.04 17.25
C ASN A 548 -47.95 15.93 16.26
N LEU A 549 -49.04 16.17 15.52
CA LEU A 549 -49.58 15.22 14.54
C LEU A 549 -48.61 14.89 13.41
N ASN A 550 -47.63 15.76 13.13
CA ASN A 550 -46.61 15.54 12.11
C ASN A 550 -45.40 14.76 12.62
N ALA A 551 -45.35 14.36 13.90
CA ALA A 551 -44.24 13.59 14.46
C ALA A 551 -43.87 12.34 13.62
N PRO A 552 -44.82 11.56 13.08
CA PRO A 552 -44.50 10.39 12.27
C PRO A 552 -43.69 10.66 11.00
N ASN A 553 -43.71 11.88 10.46
CA ASN A 553 -42.86 12.25 9.32
C ASN A 553 -41.37 12.12 9.68
N TYR A 554 -40.98 12.47 10.91
CA TYR A 554 -39.61 12.30 11.38
C TYR A 554 -39.23 10.82 11.56
N LEU A 555 -40.19 9.98 11.97
CA LEU A 555 -39.95 8.53 12.04
C LEU A 555 -39.71 7.93 10.64
N SER A 556 -40.45 8.39 9.64
CA SER A 556 -40.22 8.02 8.24
C SER A 556 -38.83 8.47 7.76
N LEU A 557 -38.42 9.71 8.07
CA LEU A 557 -37.07 10.21 7.75
C LEU A 557 -35.97 9.40 8.45
N ALA A 558 -36.18 8.99 9.71
CA ALA A 558 -35.25 8.13 10.43
C ALA A 558 -35.09 6.76 9.75
N ALA A 559 -36.20 6.15 9.32
CA ALA A 559 -36.19 4.87 8.59
C ALA A 559 -35.51 4.99 7.22
N GLN A 560 -35.74 6.08 6.48
CA GLN A 560 -35.13 6.34 5.18
C GLN A 560 -33.62 6.56 5.26
N ASN A 561 -33.14 7.21 6.32
CA ASN A 561 -31.71 7.45 6.55
C ASN A 561 -31.00 6.29 7.27
N SER A 562 -31.72 5.25 7.69
CA SER A 562 -31.10 4.05 8.27
C SER A 562 -30.22 3.31 7.24
N PRO A 563 -29.22 2.51 7.66
CA PRO A 563 -28.28 1.83 6.75
C PRO A 563 -29.00 0.89 5.78
N SER A 564 -28.68 0.94 4.48
CA SER A 564 -29.43 0.20 3.44
C SER A 564 -28.90 -1.22 3.16
N GLY A 565 -27.76 -1.59 3.72
CA GLY A 565 -27.18 -2.92 3.60
C GLY A 565 -25.83 -3.05 4.29
N PRO A 566 -25.15 -4.20 4.14
CA PRO A 566 -23.85 -4.49 4.76
C PRO A 566 -22.80 -3.38 4.60
N ASN A 567 -22.68 -2.81 3.39
CA ASN A 567 -21.70 -1.77 3.10
C ASN A 567 -21.95 -0.45 3.84
N ASP A 568 -23.21 -0.13 4.17
CA ASP A 568 -23.55 1.04 4.99
C ASP A 568 -23.40 0.72 6.48
N LYS A 569 -23.63 -0.55 6.86
CA LYS A 569 -23.61 -1.01 8.26
C LYS A 569 -22.21 -1.02 8.87
N THR A 570 -21.15 -1.17 8.06
CA THR A 570 -19.76 -1.08 8.54
C THR A 570 -19.46 0.28 9.18
N TYR A 571 -20.12 1.35 8.73
CA TYR A 571 -20.02 2.69 9.30
C TYR A 571 -21.00 2.90 10.47
N ALA A 572 -22.23 2.35 10.34
CA ALA A 572 -23.28 2.46 11.36
C ALA A 572 -22.99 1.77 12.70
N ARG A 573 -22.14 0.73 12.70
CA ARG A 573 -21.74 0.00 13.93
C ARG A 573 -20.55 0.62 14.65
N GLY A 574 -20.10 1.79 14.21
CA GLY A 574 -18.95 2.50 14.77
C GLY A 574 -19.19 3.06 16.18
N TYR A 575 -18.14 3.72 16.70
CA TYR A 575 -18.10 4.34 18.03
C TYR A 575 -19.30 5.23 18.34
N ASP A 576 -19.81 5.99 17.36
CA ASP A 576 -20.96 6.89 17.51
C ASP A 576 -22.21 6.21 18.07
N SER A 577 -22.49 4.98 17.64
CA SER A 577 -23.67 4.24 18.10
C SER A 577 -23.61 3.99 19.61
N HIS A 578 -22.42 3.76 20.15
CA HIS A 578 -22.17 3.56 21.57
C HIS A 578 -22.31 4.87 22.35
N PHE A 579 -21.72 5.98 21.85
CA PHE A 579 -21.84 7.30 22.47
C PHE A 579 -23.31 7.74 22.57
N LEU A 580 -24.05 7.57 21.48
CA LEU A 580 -25.42 8.06 21.34
C LEU A 580 -26.46 7.08 21.86
N LYS A 581 -26.08 5.82 22.11
CA LYS A 581 -27.00 4.70 22.41
C LYS A 581 -28.07 4.56 21.31
N SER A 582 -27.67 4.72 20.06
CA SER A 582 -28.56 4.66 18.90
C SER A 582 -28.88 3.21 18.50
N LYS A 583 -30.01 3.00 17.82
CA LYS A 583 -30.35 1.70 17.23
C LYS A 583 -29.59 1.48 15.91
N PRO A 584 -29.27 0.24 15.53
CA PRO A 584 -28.69 -0.05 14.21
C PRO A 584 -29.57 0.41 13.04
N SER A 585 -30.89 0.45 13.23
CA SER A 585 -31.88 0.89 12.25
C SER A 585 -33.16 1.35 12.95
N TYR A 586 -33.91 2.24 12.30
CA TYR A 586 -35.23 2.70 12.74
C TYR A 586 -36.36 2.24 11.81
N ARG A 587 -36.07 1.34 10.85
CA ARG A 587 -37.09 0.84 9.91
C ARG A 587 -38.17 0.03 10.60
N GLU A 588 -37.82 -0.81 11.57
CA GLU A 588 -38.81 -1.62 12.29
C GLU A 588 -39.79 -0.73 13.07
N ASP A 589 -39.32 0.30 13.78
CA ASP A 589 -40.18 1.28 14.45
C ASP A 589 -41.18 1.93 13.47
N HIS A 590 -40.72 2.28 12.26
CA HIS A 590 -41.57 2.85 11.22
C HIS A 590 -42.56 1.83 10.63
N ILE A 591 -42.14 0.58 10.42
CA ILE A 591 -43.01 -0.51 9.96
C ILE A 591 -44.16 -0.72 10.95
N GLN A 592 -43.85 -0.85 12.24
CA GLN A 592 -44.86 -1.04 13.28
C GLN A 592 -45.85 0.14 13.33
N TYR A 593 -45.35 1.37 13.17
CA TYR A 593 -46.21 2.55 13.06
C TYR A 593 -47.16 2.45 11.84
N LEU A 594 -46.64 2.15 10.65
CA LEU A 594 -47.45 2.05 9.43
C LEU A 594 -48.52 0.95 9.52
N LEU A 595 -48.17 -0.20 10.10
CA LEU A 595 -49.12 -1.28 10.37
C LEU A 595 -50.19 -0.86 11.38
N SER A 596 -49.84 -0.05 12.40
CA SER A 596 -50.79 0.42 13.41
C SER A 596 -51.88 1.33 12.82
N ILE A 597 -51.53 2.15 11.83
CA ILE A 597 -52.46 3.06 11.13
C ILE A 597 -53.11 2.42 9.89
N GLY A 598 -52.76 1.18 9.56
CA GLY A 598 -53.32 0.45 8.42
C GLY A 598 -52.78 0.89 7.04
N ASP A 599 -51.66 1.61 6.96
CA ASP A 599 -51.05 2.02 5.68
C ASP A 599 -50.25 0.84 5.07
N GLU A 600 -51.00 -0.12 4.50
CA GLU A 600 -50.47 -1.38 3.93
C GLU A 600 -49.37 -1.11 2.90
N ARG A 601 -49.62 -0.18 1.97
CA ARG A 601 -48.71 0.10 0.85
C ARG A 601 -47.35 0.60 1.34
N LYS A 602 -47.33 1.55 2.27
CA LYS A 602 -46.06 2.04 2.83
C LYS A 602 -45.43 0.98 3.73
N ALA A 603 -46.22 0.22 4.49
CA ALA A 603 -45.71 -0.84 5.35
C ALA A 603 -44.97 -1.91 4.52
N ALA A 604 -45.59 -2.38 3.43
CA ALA A 604 -44.99 -3.30 2.47
C ALA A 604 -43.66 -2.78 1.91
N LYS A 605 -43.61 -1.53 1.45
CA LYS A 605 -42.38 -0.89 0.95
C LYS A 605 -41.29 -0.78 2.03
N SER A 606 -41.66 -0.46 3.27
CA SER A 606 -40.71 -0.34 4.38
C SER A 606 -40.18 -1.70 4.84
N ILE A 607 -41.04 -2.73 4.84
CA ILE A 607 -40.67 -4.14 5.07
C ILE A 607 -39.69 -4.59 4.00
N ALA A 608 -39.96 -4.27 2.74
CA ALA A 608 -39.05 -4.56 1.64
C ALA A 608 -37.66 -3.97 1.85
N ALA A 609 -37.59 -2.67 2.12
CA ALA A 609 -36.32 -2.02 2.41
C ALA A 609 -35.60 -2.61 3.65
N HIS A 610 -36.35 -3.10 4.63
CA HIS A 610 -35.77 -3.74 5.82
C HIS A 610 -35.19 -5.13 5.49
N ILE A 611 -35.92 -5.99 4.78
CA ILE A 611 -35.44 -7.32 4.37
C ILE A 611 -34.22 -7.20 3.46
N SER A 612 -34.22 -6.27 2.50
CA SER A 612 -33.06 -6.03 1.63
C SER A 612 -31.79 -5.67 2.41
N ALA A 613 -31.94 -4.93 3.51
CA ALA A 613 -30.83 -4.50 4.36
C ALA A 613 -30.45 -5.57 5.42
N GLU A 614 -31.40 -6.39 5.84
CA GLU A 614 -31.27 -7.42 6.88
C GLU A 614 -31.98 -8.71 6.42
N PRO A 615 -31.39 -9.50 5.51
CA PRO A 615 -32.06 -10.66 4.91
C PRO A 615 -32.56 -11.69 5.94
N GLU A 616 -31.84 -11.85 7.05
CA GLU A 616 -32.24 -12.73 8.15
C GLU A 616 -33.55 -12.33 8.85
N SER A 617 -34.01 -11.08 8.68
CA SER A 617 -35.26 -10.57 9.26
C SER A 617 -36.51 -11.07 8.55
N LEU A 618 -36.38 -11.72 7.38
CA LEU A 618 -37.49 -12.16 6.54
C LEU A 618 -38.60 -12.92 7.30
N PRO A 619 -38.31 -13.93 8.17
CA PRO A 619 -39.36 -14.61 8.92
C PRO A 619 -40.11 -13.69 9.89
N GLN A 620 -39.40 -12.79 10.58
CA GLN A 620 -39.98 -11.82 11.50
C GLN A 620 -40.87 -10.82 10.75
N MET A 621 -40.39 -10.30 9.62
CA MET A 621 -41.15 -9.34 8.81
C MET A 621 -42.39 -9.97 8.17
N LYS A 622 -42.28 -11.21 7.68
CA LYS A 622 -43.42 -12.00 7.20
C LYS A 622 -44.47 -12.16 8.29
N LYS A 623 -44.06 -12.57 9.49
CA LYS A 623 -44.95 -12.71 10.65
C LYS A 623 -45.63 -11.39 11.03
N LEU A 624 -44.89 -10.28 11.06
CA LEU A 624 -45.43 -8.94 11.35
C LEU A 624 -46.48 -8.51 10.32
N TYR A 625 -46.20 -8.70 9.03
CA TYR A 625 -47.13 -8.34 7.95
C TYR A 625 -48.39 -9.20 7.99
N GLN A 626 -48.24 -10.53 8.03
CA GLN A 626 -49.37 -11.47 8.04
C GLN A 626 -50.19 -11.38 9.32
N GLY A 627 -49.60 -10.98 10.45
CA GLY A 627 -50.35 -10.72 11.68
C GLY A 627 -51.35 -9.56 11.54
N LYS A 628 -51.06 -8.56 10.69
CA LYS A 628 -51.98 -7.46 10.39
C LYS A 628 -52.88 -7.74 9.18
N TYR A 629 -52.37 -8.49 8.21
CA TYR A 629 -53.02 -8.78 6.94
C TYR A 629 -53.02 -10.30 6.66
N PRO A 630 -53.81 -11.10 7.39
CA PRO A 630 -53.77 -12.57 7.32
C PRO A 630 -54.21 -13.11 5.95
N ASP A 631 -55.12 -12.41 5.27
CA ASP A 631 -55.68 -12.83 3.98
C ASP A 631 -54.82 -12.41 2.77
N LYS A 632 -53.72 -11.69 3.00
CA LYS A 632 -52.83 -11.21 1.93
C LYS A 632 -51.71 -12.19 1.66
N ASP A 633 -51.48 -12.46 0.39
CA ASP A 633 -50.32 -13.25 -0.04
C ASP A 633 -49.02 -12.45 0.11
N PHE A 634 -48.25 -12.78 1.14
CA PHE A 634 -46.94 -12.18 1.38
C PHE A 634 -45.97 -12.48 0.23
N LYS A 635 -46.09 -13.61 -0.49
CA LYS A 635 -45.20 -13.94 -1.60
C LYS A 635 -45.30 -12.90 -2.72
N MET A 636 -46.51 -12.45 -3.04
CA MET A 636 -46.72 -11.41 -4.04
C MET A 636 -46.05 -10.08 -3.65
N VAL A 637 -46.23 -9.63 -2.41
CA VAL A 637 -45.58 -8.43 -1.86
C VAL A 637 -44.07 -8.59 -1.86
N PHE A 638 -43.60 -9.77 -1.45
CA PHE A 638 -42.19 -10.11 -1.39
C PHE A 638 -41.51 -10.02 -2.77
N MET A 639 -42.04 -10.70 -3.78
CA MET A 639 -41.45 -10.71 -5.11
C MET A 639 -41.54 -9.35 -5.80
N LYS A 640 -42.65 -8.63 -5.65
CA LYS A 640 -42.85 -7.33 -6.31
C LYS A 640 -42.07 -6.20 -5.66
N ASP A 641 -42.21 -6.04 -4.34
CA ASP A 641 -41.71 -4.85 -3.65
C ASP A 641 -40.32 -5.07 -3.05
N VAL A 642 -39.97 -6.29 -2.63
CA VAL A 642 -38.65 -6.63 -2.08
C VAL A 642 -37.68 -6.92 -3.21
N VAL A 643 -37.88 -8.03 -3.92
CA VAL A 643 -36.97 -8.47 -4.98
C VAL A 643 -36.98 -7.48 -6.15
N GLY A 644 -38.14 -6.94 -6.52
CA GLY A 644 -38.24 -5.93 -7.58
C GLY A 644 -37.46 -4.64 -7.29
N SER A 645 -37.19 -4.30 -6.03
CA SER A 645 -36.41 -3.12 -5.64
C SER A 645 -34.90 -3.31 -5.73
N TRP A 646 -34.43 -4.56 -5.84
CA TRP A 646 -33.00 -4.88 -5.87
C TRP A 646 -32.36 -4.54 -7.22
N PRO A 647 -31.06 -4.21 -7.24
CA PRO A 647 -30.31 -4.05 -8.49
C PRO A 647 -30.23 -5.38 -9.25
N ASN A 648 -30.07 -5.29 -10.57
CA ASN A 648 -29.78 -6.47 -11.39
C ASN A 648 -28.40 -7.02 -11.02
N ALA A 649 -28.30 -8.35 -10.89
CA ALA A 649 -27.03 -9.03 -10.77
C ALA A 649 -26.19 -8.76 -12.03
N PRO A 650 -24.92 -8.33 -11.89
CA PRO A 650 -24.05 -8.18 -13.05
C PRO A 650 -23.87 -9.50 -13.79
N ASP A 651 -24.01 -9.45 -15.11
CA ASP A 651 -23.77 -10.63 -15.94
C ASP A 651 -22.28 -11.00 -15.97
N PHE A 652 -22.02 -12.29 -16.13
CA PHE A 652 -20.68 -12.87 -16.20
C PHE A 652 -20.64 -14.07 -17.14
N ASN A 653 -19.44 -14.34 -17.64
CA ASN A 653 -19.11 -15.57 -18.31
C ASN A 653 -17.73 -16.01 -17.82
N LEU A 654 -17.68 -17.01 -16.94
CA LEU A 654 -16.46 -17.48 -16.27
C LEU A 654 -16.21 -18.94 -16.60
N LEU A 655 -14.94 -19.34 -16.57
CA LEU A 655 -14.56 -20.73 -16.82
C LEU A 655 -14.51 -21.51 -15.50
N ASP A 656 -15.00 -22.75 -15.49
CA ASP A 656 -14.78 -23.68 -14.38
C ASP A 656 -13.38 -24.34 -14.48
N LEU A 657 -13.09 -25.25 -13.54
CA LEU A 657 -11.82 -26.00 -13.50
C LEU A 657 -11.64 -26.97 -14.68
N GLU A 658 -12.70 -27.25 -15.46
CA GLU A 658 -12.70 -28.09 -16.67
C GLU A 658 -12.69 -27.23 -17.95
N ASN A 659 -12.51 -25.91 -17.85
CA ASN A 659 -12.61 -24.93 -18.94
C ASN A 659 -13.99 -24.84 -19.60
N ARG A 660 -15.06 -25.23 -18.90
CA ARG A 660 -16.44 -24.99 -19.35
C ARG A 660 -16.87 -23.58 -18.98
N SER A 661 -17.58 -22.94 -19.90
CA SER A 661 -18.10 -21.59 -19.74
C SER A 661 -19.40 -21.62 -18.96
N HIS A 662 -19.48 -20.79 -17.91
CA HIS A 662 -20.65 -20.62 -17.06
C HIS A 662 -21.09 -19.16 -17.01
N SER A 663 -22.38 -18.95 -17.12
CA SER A 663 -23.01 -17.63 -17.15
C SER A 663 -24.08 -17.47 -16.06
N LEU A 664 -24.44 -16.22 -15.75
CA LEU A 664 -25.47 -15.94 -14.75
C LEU A 664 -26.84 -16.54 -15.13
N THR A 665 -27.13 -16.67 -16.42
CA THR A 665 -28.42 -17.16 -16.92
C THR A 665 -28.73 -18.60 -16.52
N GLU A 666 -27.69 -19.43 -16.33
CA GLU A 666 -27.80 -20.80 -15.83
C GLU A 666 -28.36 -20.87 -14.40
N TYR A 667 -28.23 -19.78 -13.64
CA TYR A 667 -28.63 -19.68 -12.24
C TYR A 667 -29.92 -18.89 -12.03
N LEU A 668 -30.58 -18.44 -13.11
CA LEU A 668 -31.91 -17.85 -13.05
C LEU A 668 -32.96 -18.90 -12.70
N ASN A 669 -34.15 -18.43 -12.29
CA ASN A 669 -35.25 -19.24 -11.75
C ASN A 669 -34.98 -19.91 -10.39
N LYS A 670 -33.74 -19.84 -9.88
CA LYS A 670 -33.35 -20.31 -8.54
C LYS A 670 -32.87 -19.16 -7.67
N TRP A 671 -33.03 -19.33 -6.35
CA TRP A 671 -32.28 -18.52 -5.40
C TRP A 671 -30.83 -19.00 -5.37
N THR A 672 -29.88 -18.10 -5.59
CA THR A 672 -28.47 -18.51 -5.77
C THR A 672 -27.58 -17.71 -4.83
N VAL A 673 -26.73 -18.40 -4.05
CA VAL A 673 -25.63 -17.73 -3.34
C VAL A 673 -24.38 -17.79 -4.23
N ILE A 674 -23.77 -16.64 -4.49
CA ILE A 674 -22.45 -16.56 -5.13
C ILE A 674 -21.42 -16.25 -4.04
N ASP A 675 -20.42 -17.13 -3.90
CA ASP A 675 -19.35 -17.05 -2.91
C ASP A 675 -18.01 -16.72 -3.57
N PHE A 676 -17.42 -15.59 -3.19
CA PHE A 676 -16.11 -15.14 -3.64
C PHE A 676 -15.08 -15.49 -2.57
N TRP A 677 -14.09 -16.30 -2.93
CA TRP A 677 -13.07 -16.83 -2.01
C TRP A 677 -11.70 -16.97 -2.67
N GLY A 678 -10.68 -17.40 -1.93
CA GLY A 678 -9.40 -17.82 -2.50
C GLY A 678 -8.57 -18.71 -1.56
N THR A 679 -7.65 -19.50 -2.11
CA THR A 679 -6.81 -20.45 -1.34
C THR A 679 -5.85 -19.76 -0.37
N TRP A 680 -5.49 -18.51 -0.67
CA TRP A 680 -4.67 -17.62 0.16
C TRP A 680 -5.46 -16.94 1.29
N CYS A 681 -6.79 -17.01 1.26
CA CYS A 681 -7.67 -16.35 2.24
C CYS A 681 -7.96 -17.29 3.41
N GLY A 682 -7.26 -17.10 4.53
CA GLY A 682 -7.42 -17.92 5.75
C GLY A 682 -8.88 -18.08 6.22
N PRO A 683 -9.66 -17.00 6.40
CA PRO A 683 -11.07 -17.10 6.78
C PRO A 683 -11.93 -17.83 5.74
N CYS A 684 -11.64 -17.66 4.45
CA CYS A 684 -12.36 -18.37 3.39
C CYS A 684 -12.13 -19.88 3.50
N VAL A 685 -10.87 -20.30 3.61
CA VAL A 685 -10.47 -21.71 3.74
C VAL A 685 -11.13 -22.36 4.95
N ALA A 686 -11.29 -21.62 6.06
CA ALA A 686 -12.00 -22.10 7.24
C ALA A 686 -13.50 -22.34 7.00
N GLU A 687 -14.15 -21.62 6.07
CA GLU A 687 -15.57 -21.80 5.71
C GLU A 687 -15.81 -22.89 4.65
N LEU A 688 -14.80 -23.31 3.88
CA LEU A 688 -15.01 -24.27 2.78
C LEU A 688 -15.54 -25.65 3.19
N PRO A 689 -15.20 -26.23 4.36
CA PRO A 689 -15.85 -27.46 4.81
C PRO A 689 -17.37 -27.31 4.94
N ASP A 690 -17.83 -26.17 5.47
CA ASP A 690 -19.25 -25.82 5.60
C ASP A 690 -19.90 -25.63 4.23
N VAL A 691 -19.19 -25.00 3.29
CA VAL A 691 -19.64 -24.85 1.89
C VAL A 691 -19.81 -26.21 1.23
N ASN A 692 -18.85 -27.12 1.41
CA ASN A 692 -18.89 -28.45 0.81
C ASN A 692 -20.07 -29.28 1.35
N GLY A 693 -20.26 -29.29 2.68
CA GLY A 693 -21.40 -29.96 3.30
C GLY A 693 -22.73 -29.41 2.80
N PHE A 694 -22.86 -28.09 2.73
CA PHE A 694 -24.09 -27.45 2.27
C PHE A 694 -24.37 -27.66 0.77
N TYR A 695 -23.33 -27.69 -0.07
CA TYR A 695 -23.48 -28.00 -1.50
C TYR A 695 -24.08 -29.39 -1.71
N GLN A 696 -23.69 -30.37 -0.89
CA GLN A 696 -24.27 -31.72 -0.93
C GLN A 696 -25.74 -31.73 -0.50
N GLU A 697 -26.13 -30.91 0.49
CA GLU A 697 -27.54 -30.74 0.88
C GLU A 697 -28.38 -30.08 -0.22
N LEU A 698 -27.80 -29.17 -1.01
CA LEU A 698 -28.50 -28.48 -2.09
C LEU A 698 -28.85 -29.39 -3.28
N ALA A 699 -28.22 -30.56 -3.41
CA ALA A 699 -28.48 -31.48 -4.51
C ALA A 699 -29.96 -31.93 -4.60
N THR A 700 -30.73 -31.75 -3.52
CA THR A 700 -32.17 -32.08 -3.46
C THR A 700 -33.11 -30.87 -3.48
N ASP A 701 -32.61 -29.64 -3.58
CA ASP A 701 -33.43 -28.41 -3.59
C ASP A 701 -33.45 -27.77 -5.00
N ASP A 702 -34.55 -27.97 -5.73
CA ASP A 702 -34.73 -27.41 -7.08
C ASP A 702 -34.85 -25.87 -7.09
N ASN A 703 -35.13 -25.24 -5.95
CA ASN A 703 -35.33 -23.79 -5.84
C ASN A 703 -34.08 -23.03 -5.40
N ALA A 704 -32.99 -23.73 -5.10
CA ALA A 704 -31.75 -23.14 -4.59
C ALA A 704 -30.51 -23.58 -5.40
N SER A 705 -29.49 -22.73 -5.43
CA SER A 705 -28.21 -23.00 -6.08
C SER A 705 -27.06 -22.30 -5.37
N PHE A 706 -25.85 -22.73 -5.69
CA PHE A 706 -24.61 -22.18 -5.14
C PHE A 706 -23.54 -22.07 -6.22
N VAL A 707 -22.88 -20.91 -6.29
CA VAL A 707 -21.79 -20.63 -7.23
C VAL A 707 -20.54 -20.25 -6.45
N SER A 708 -19.48 -21.01 -6.62
CA SER A 708 -18.19 -20.72 -6.00
C SER A 708 -17.27 -20.02 -7.02
N ILE A 709 -16.68 -18.89 -6.66
CA ILE A 709 -15.76 -18.12 -7.51
C ILE A 709 -14.41 -17.95 -6.80
N ALA A 710 -13.40 -18.67 -7.27
CA ALA A 710 -12.03 -18.54 -6.82
C ALA A 710 -11.39 -17.26 -7.39
N CYS A 711 -10.88 -16.42 -6.50
CA CYS A 711 -10.44 -15.07 -6.78
C CYS A 711 -8.95 -14.91 -6.46
N LYS A 712 -8.21 -14.27 -7.38
CA LYS A 712 -6.75 -14.09 -7.26
C LYS A 712 -6.01 -15.41 -7.05
N ASP A 713 -6.51 -16.46 -7.68
CA ASP A 713 -5.96 -17.81 -7.67
C ASP A 713 -5.68 -18.26 -9.11
N PHE A 714 -4.84 -19.28 -9.23
CA PHE A 714 -4.62 -20.00 -10.49
C PHE A 714 -5.35 -21.35 -10.46
N THR A 715 -5.83 -21.79 -11.62
CA THR A 715 -6.43 -23.13 -11.78
C THR A 715 -5.47 -24.23 -11.30
N GLN A 716 -4.16 -24.08 -11.55
CA GLN A 716 -3.10 -24.98 -11.10
C GLN A 716 -2.93 -25.00 -9.57
N THR A 717 -3.41 -23.99 -8.85
CA THR A 717 -3.43 -23.93 -7.38
C THR A 717 -4.76 -24.47 -6.83
N VAL A 718 -5.87 -24.11 -7.46
CA VAL A 718 -7.23 -24.49 -6.99
C VAL A 718 -7.48 -25.99 -7.17
N ILE A 719 -7.14 -26.58 -8.32
CA ILE A 719 -7.34 -28.03 -8.56
C ILE A 719 -6.69 -28.91 -7.47
N PRO A 720 -5.37 -28.79 -7.19
CA PRO A 720 -4.76 -29.61 -6.15
C PRO A 720 -5.27 -29.25 -4.75
N PHE A 721 -5.66 -27.99 -4.51
CA PHE A 721 -6.28 -27.58 -3.25
C PHE A 721 -7.64 -28.27 -3.03
N MET A 722 -8.52 -28.26 -4.03
CA MET A 722 -9.83 -28.93 -3.97
C MET A 722 -9.66 -30.44 -3.77
N LYS A 723 -8.74 -31.06 -4.52
CA LYS A 723 -8.44 -32.49 -4.41
C LYS A 723 -7.85 -32.86 -3.04
N LYS A 724 -6.96 -32.04 -2.49
CA LYS A 724 -6.32 -32.30 -1.18
C LYS A 724 -7.32 -32.28 -0.03
N ASN A 725 -8.40 -31.50 -0.15
CA ASN A 725 -9.40 -31.30 0.90
C ASN A 725 -10.72 -32.05 0.63
N ASP A 726 -10.78 -32.90 -0.41
CA ASP A 726 -11.96 -33.67 -0.80
C ASP A 726 -13.24 -32.82 -1.01
N TYR A 727 -13.07 -31.65 -1.63
CA TYR A 727 -14.18 -30.76 -1.96
C TYR A 727 -14.77 -31.07 -3.34
N SER A 728 -16.11 -31.08 -3.43
CA SER A 728 -16.86 -31.47 -4.63
C SER A 728 -17.74 -30.36 -5.22
N PHE A 729 -17.81 -29.18 -4.60
CA PHE A 729 -18.57 -28.06 -5.15
C PHE A 729 -17.88 -27.47 -6.41
N PRO A 730 -18.64 -27.01 -7.42
CA PRO A 730 -18.10 -26.43 -8.63
C PRO A 730 -17.42 -25.10 -8.33
N VAL A 731 -16.27 -24.85 -8.97
CA VAL A 731 -15.49 -23.63 -8.80
C VAL A 731 -15.28 -22.97 -10.16
N LEU A 732 -15.75 -21.73 -10.26
CA LEU A 732 -15.46 -20.83 -11.38
C LEU A 732 -14.20 -20.03 -11.06
N MET A 733 -13.38 -19.79 -12.08
CA MET A 733 -12.19 -18.96 -11.99
C MET A 733 -12.54 -17.52 -12.32
N SER A 734 -12.20 -16.61 -11.40
CA SER A 734 -12.39 -15.18 -11.60
C SER A 734 -11.55 -14.63 -12.76
N ASP A 735 -12.15 -13.73 -13.55
CA ASP A 735 -11.48 -12.94 -14.60
C ASP A 735 -10.86 -11.63 -14.07
N GLY A 736 -10.88 -11.41 -12.75
CA GLY A 736 -10.46 -10.16 -12.09
C GLY A 736 -11.43 -8.98 -12.22
N LYS A 737 -12.45 -9.06 -13.09
CA LYS A 737 -13.46 -8.02 -13.32
C LYS A 737 -14.75 -8.30 -12.55
N ILE A 738 -15.11 -9.57 -12.38
CA ILE A 738 -16.30 -10.02 -11.62
C ILE A 738 -16.35 -9.38 -10.22
N GLN A 739 -15.21 -9.26 -9.54
CA GLN A 739 -15.14 -8.66 -8.21
C GLN A 739 -15.49 -7.17 -8.22
N GLN A 740 -15.10 -6.44 -9.26
CA GLN A 740 -15.44 -5.02 -9.40
C GLN A 740 -16.93 -4.85 -9.67
N LYS A 741 -17.50 -5.70 -10.52
CA LYS A 741 -18.94 -5.70 -10.85
C LYS A 741 -19.80 -5.95 -9.62
N PHE A 742 -19.43 -6.92 -8.78
CA PHE A 742 -20.15 -7.26 -7.54
C PHE A 742 -19.69 -6.42 -6.32
N LEU A 743 -18.81 -5.43 -6.51
CA LEU A 743 -18.29 -4.55 -5.44
C LEU A 743 -17.63 -5.32 -4.28
N VAL A 744 -16.90 -6.39 -4.58
CA VAL A 744 -16.18 -7.23 -3.60
C VAL A 744 -14.99 -6.45 -3.03
N ARG A 745 -15.05 -6.10 -1.74
CA ARG A 745 -14.02 -5.31 -1.04
C ARG A 745 -13.14 -6.11 -0.07
N ALA A 746 -13.62 -7.27 0.38
CA ALA A 746 -12.94 -8.16 1.31
C ALA A 746 -13.37 -9.60 1.03
N TYR A 747 -12.67 -10.59 1.58
CA TYR A 747 -12.98 -12.02 1.42
C TYR A 747 -13.07 -12.71 2.80
N PRO A 748 -13.97 -13.70 2.98
CA PRO A 748 -14.97 -14.15 2.01
C PRO A 748 -16.06 -13.09 1.77
N HIS A 749 -16.64 -13.10 0.57
CA HIS A 749 -17.76 -12.22 0.21
C HIS A 749 -18.86 -13.05 -0.41
N LYS A 750 -20.10 -12.86 0.04
CA LYS A 750 -21.24 -13.60 -0.49
C LYS A 750 -22.35 -12.65 -0.92
N VAL A 751 -23.02 -12.99 -2.01
CA VAL A 751 -24.22 -12.30 -2.47
C VAL A 751 -25.35 -13.29 -2.67
N LEU A 752 -26.58 -12.86 -2.41
CA LEU A 752 -27.79 -13.59 -2.74
C LEU A 752 -28.37 -13.05 -4.04
N VAL A 753 -28.63 -13.93 -4.99
CA VAL A 753 -29.25 -13.66 -6.29
C VAL A 753 -30.65 -14.30 -6.30
N SER A 754 -31.64 -13.53 -6.76
CA SER A 754 -33.02 -13.97 -6.89
C SER A 754 -33.25 -14.74 -8.21
N PRO A 755 -34.35 -15.50 -8.31
CA PRO A 755 -34.79 -16.15 -9.55
C PRO A 755 -34.89 -15.21 -10.77
N SER A 756 -35.17 -13.93 -10.55
CA SER A 756 -35.28 -12.90 -11.59
C SER A 756 -33.97 -12.19 -11.93
N GLY A 757 -32.84 -12.66 -11.38
CA GLY A 757 -31.52 -12.07 -11.65
C GLY A 757 -31.29 -10.75 -10.93
N LYS A 758 -31.91 -10.55 -9.76
CA LYS A 758 -31.65 -9.41 -8.88
C LYS A 758 -30.74 -9.83 -7.73
N PHE A 759 -29.96 -8.94 -7.13
CA PHE A 759 -29.06 -9.34 -6.06
C PHE A 759 -28.92 -8.36 -4.90
N ILE A 760 -28.52 -8.91 -3.75
CA ILE A 760 -28.08 -8.16 -2.57
C ILE A 760 -26.84 -8.82 -1.95
N PRO A 761 -25.95 -8.05 -1.31
CA PRO A 761 -24.84 -8.62 -0.56
C PRO A 761 -25.31 -9.22 0.78
N ILE A 762 -24.64 -10.28 1.21
CA ILE A 762 -24.80 -10.88 2.53
C ILE A 762 -23.69 -10.34 3.43
N GLU A 763 -24.04 -9.89 4.63
CA GLU A 763 -23.07 -9.39 5.60
C GLU A 763 -22.15 -10.51 6.08
N TYR A 764 -20.85 -10.23 6.21
CA TYR A 764 -19.88 -11.19 6.74
C TYR A 764 -20.28 -11.72 8.12
N GLY A 765 -20.11 -13.03 8.34
CA GLY A 765 -20.48 -13.71 9.58
C GLY A 765 -21.98 -14.02 9.73
N LYS A 766 -22.84 -13.62 8.78
CA LYS A 766 -24.25 -14.07 8.76
C LYS A 766 -24.35 -15.47 8.19
N ASP A 767 -25.33 -16.22 8.69
CA ASP A 767 -25.62 -17.58 8.22
C ASP A 767 -26.31 -17.55 6.85
N TRP A 768 -25.48 -17.49 5.80
CA TRP A 768 -25.92 -17.47 4.41
C TRP A 768 -26.70 -18.72 4.01
N ARG A 769 -26.44 -19.87 4.65
CA ARG A 769 -27.16 -21.14 4.41
C ARG A 769 -28.62 -21.01 4.84
N LYS A 770 -28.83 -20.50 6.05
CA LYS A 770 -30.17 -20.23 6.58
C LYS A 770 -30.89 -19.15 5.78
N ILE A 771 -30.17 -18.10 5.35
CA ILE A 771 -30.72 -17.08 4.46
C ILE A 771 -31.21 -17.74 3.18
N LEU A 772 -30.36 -18.51 2.47
CA LEU A 772 -30.76 -19.17 1.23
C LEU A 772 -31.99 -20.06 1.40
N LYS A 773 -31.99 -20.95 2.40
CA LYS A 773 -33.13 -21.83 2.71
C LYS A 773 -34.41 -21.05 3.03
N THR A 774 -34.30 -19.93 3.74
CA THR A 774 -35.46 -19.09 4.07
C THR A 774 -36.05 -18.45 2.81
N PHE A 775 -35.20 -17.94 1.92
CA PHE A 775 -35.63 -17.29 0.69
C PHE A 775 -36.16 -18.29 -0.34
N SER A 776 -35.54 -19.48 -0.48
CA SER A 776 -36.03 -20.53 -1.39
C SER A 776 -37.35 -21.14 -0.95
N SER A 777 -37.72 -21.02 0.33
CA SER A 777 -39.00 -21.51 0.87
C SER A 777 -40.22 -20.59 0.64
N ILE A 778 -40.01 -19.36 0.15
CA ILE A 778 -41.09 -18.40 -0.16
C ILE A 778 -41.64 -18.66 -1.55
#